data_AF-A0A9W8TMU0-F1
#
_entry.id   AF-A0A9W8TMU0-F1
#
_cell.length_a   1.000
_cell.length_b   1.000
_cell.length_c   1.000
_cell.angle_alpha   90.00
_cell.angle_beta   90.00
_cell.angle_gamma   90.00
#
_symmetry.space_group_name_H-M   'P 1'
#
loop_
_entity.id
_entity.type
_entity.pdbx_description
1 polymer ?
#
loop_
_entity_poly.entity_id
_entity_poly.type
_entity_poly.pdbx_seq_one_letter_code
_entity_poly.pdbx_strand_id
1 'polypeptide(L)'
;MDSVPLNMTQMSLVKGGTAYYHYDSPTIVPYPSFDCSKTRAGMTMDPVWHAFFDWLELLYPKLRRLGPILTPPTPGEDPTLEELAYFRHQAHSFESIVDFVSQINWDAHHVLFMSEDLEALFKDLRVVDDLHRVWSRVRNGLAQLVSGHKSLISEGGQVCSSLVRQPVHARQLVLVYQLTRCVATLVQSVEGYQTCVRNRVNDLARPRLSGLTILDLPTELLLAIFELRSKSLTQFHEMSLHPVIGQGLRGVEVCLGAYHPVLADDFSTFVAVLTTHLHRKSVFLIMAPWDARGNYRLMRGLSREAIREIISRIQAILEAWQKFVSNKSVVSPEAMPCVKALIDAHKIYKQRYEDQRQMLEQGTFAEIVARALARMSGTTQSLMFTDATCDCWVDERDLWLEVAIQGPGILAEFFVQTTSRMEIALLDHRFDPTPPVNLMIDIFAAWPRDGFMPNKLTINFEGVDSTALLIPTTPQARDNLHFVAQHLKYVFISIEKRTLRTVGPATQARSVQRAKNAYEFLSIILDSESIDHIVLTFCGIGTEGPTAPSIGPIILGTSRPKLWGLQLLGVSLTGDELLELSNIIVPNPKGGMTVALDTIYLLQGLWKPGVDALDAKIKGLLVFHFVGGGEALYLPKKEFAMIFGKHLVPC
;
A
#
# COMPACT_ATOMS: atom_id res chain seq x y z
N MET A 1 18.46 19.58 -64.65
CA MET A 1 17.43 19.80 -65.67
C MET A 1 16.79 18.46 -65.92
N ASP A 2 15.54 18.39 -65.47
CA ASP A 2 14.67 17.23 -65.47
C ASP A 2 14.49 16.64 -66.87
N SER A 3 14.40 15.32 -66.95
CA SER A 3 13.61 14.66 -67.99
C SER A 3 13.31 13.21 -67.61
N VAL A 4 12.10 13.03 -67.08
CA VAL A 4 11.27 11.86 -67.36
C VAL A 4 10.53 12.17 -68.67
N PRO A 5 10.32 11.17 -69.54
CA PRO A 5 8.92 10.79 -69.80
C PRO A 5 8.67 9.27 -69.95
N LEU A 6 7.60 8.87 -69.26
CA LEU A 6 6.57 7.85 -69.54
C LEU A 6 6.50 7.26 -70.97
N ASN A 7 6.27 5.94 -71.12
CA ASN A 7 4.92 5.37 -71.18
C ASN A 7 4.84 3.82 -71.25
N MET A 8 3.72 3.31 -70.74
CA MET A 8 3.31 1.91 -70.51
C MET A 8 2.86 1.12 -71.75
N THR A 9 2.96 -0.22 -71.72
CA THR A 9 1.79 -1.16 -71.72
C THR A 9 2.17 -2.63 -71.37
N GLN A 10 1.51 -3.17 -70.31
CA GLN A 10 0.87 -4.50 -70.11
C GLN A 10 1.51 -5.82 -70.66
N MET A 11 1.48 -7.01 -70.03
CA MET A 11 0.89 -7.57 -68.80
C MET A 11 1.37 -9.04 -68.62
N SER A 12 1.22 -9.57 -67.39
CA SER A 12 1.24 -10.98 -66.94
C SER A 12 2.56 -11.53 -66.32
N LEU A 13 2.45 -11.88 -65.03
CA LEU A 13 3.47 -12.43 -64.15
C LEU A 13 2.89 -13.70 -63.51
N VAL A 14 3.49 -14.86 -63.77
CA VAL A 14 3.33 -16.11 -63.02
C VAL A 14 4.70 -16.80 -62.93
N LYS A 15 5.11 -17.14 -61.69
CA LYS A 15 6.16 -18.09 -61.20
C LYS A 15 6.97 -17.42 -60.07
N GLY A 16 7.42 -18.10 -59.02
CA GLY A 16 7.47 -19.52 -58.67
C GLY A 16 7.52 -19.66 -57.14
N GLY A 17 7.16 -20.79 -56.54
CA GLY A 17 7.98 -21.99 -56.55
C GLY A 17 8.74 -22.07 -55.22
N THR A 18 8.06 -22.45 -54.14
CA THR A 18 8.62 -22.65 -52.80
C THR A 18 9.44 -23.95 -52.76
N ALA A 19 10.75 -23.83 -52.54
CA ALA A 19 11.61 -24.95 -52.21
C ALA A 19 11.43 -25.33 -50.72
N TYR A 20 11.07 -26.58 -50.45
CA TYR A 20 11.11 -27.17 -49.12
C TYR A 20 12.53 -27.65 -48.83
N TYR A 21 13.17 -27.09 -47.81
CA TYR A 21 14.39 -27.65 -47.22
C TYR A 21 13.98 -28.62 -46.10
N HIS A 22 14.23 -29.90 -46.29
CA HIS A 22 14.34 -30.87 -45.20
C HIS A 22 15.70 -30.67 -44.52
N TYR A 23 15.68 -30.40 -43.21
CA TYR A 23 16.87 -30.45 -42.36
C TYR A 23 16.70 -31.57 -41.34
N ASP A 24 17.70 -32.43 -41.27
CA ASP A 24 17.83 -33.47 -40.25
C ASP A 24 17.93 -32.83 -38.85
N SER A 25 17.11 -33.36 -37.94
CA SER A 25 17.03 -32.91 -36.55
C SER A 25 18.18 -33.51 -35.73
N PRO A 26 18.88 -32.74 -34.87
CA PRO A 26 19.80 -33.34 -33.92
C PRO A 26 19.00 -34.09 -32.85
N THR A 27 19.45 -35.31 -32.53
CA THR A 27 18.89 -36.18 -31.49
C THR A 27 18.84 -35.47 -30.13
N ILE A 28 17.65 -34.99 -29.76
CA ILE A 28 17.34 -34.53 -28.41
C ILE A 28 16.94 -35.75 -27.58
N VAL A 29 17.58 -35.94 -26.42
CA VAL A 29 17.22 -36.99 -25.45
C VAL A 29 15.80 -36.70 -24.95
N PRO A 30 14.84 -37.63 -25.07
CA PRO A 30 13.46 -37.39 -24.63
C PRO A 30 13.39 -37.35 -23.09
N TYR A 31 12.94 -36.22 -22.55
CA TYR A 31 12.41 -36.15 -21.19
C TYR A 31 11.03 -36.84 -21.16
N PRO A 32 10.61 -37.41 -20.01
CA PRO A 32 9.30 -38.06 -19.91
C PRO A 32 8.20 -37.05 -20.23
N SER A 33 7.49 -37.28 -21.34
CA SER A 33 6.31 -36.52 -21.72
C SER A 33 5.20 -36.74 -20.68
N PHE A 34 4.65 -35.67 -20.13
CA PHE A 34 3.49 -35.73 -19.25
C PHE A 34 2.25 -36.12 -20.08
N ASP A 35 1.75 -37.35 -19.90
CA ASP A 35 0.58 -37.88 -20.62
C ASP A 35 -0.72 -37.48 -19.89
N CYS A 36 -1.33 -36.37 -20.33
CA CYS A 36 -2.60 -35.86 -19.77
C CYS A 36 -3.82 -36.76 -20.02
N SER A 37 -3.70 -37.81 -20.86
CA SER A 37 -4.86 -38.64 -21.24
C SER A 37 -5.22 -39.73 -20.23
N LYS A 38 -4.33 -40.03 -19.27
CA LYS A 38 -4.50 -41.15 -18.30
C LYS A 38 -5.00 -40.73 -16.91
N THR A 39 -5.31 -39.45 -16.68
CA THR A 39 -5.22 -38.84 -15.32
C THR A 39 -6.50 -38.20 -14.79
N ARG A 40 -7.70 -38.61 -15.25
CA ARG A 40 -8.98 -37.98 -14.86
C ARG A 40 -9.53 -38.30 -13.46
N ALA A 41 -8.91 -39.16 -12.66
CA ALA A 41 -9.42 -39.49 -11.32
C ALA A 41 -8.28 -39.68 -10.30
N GLY A 42 -8.18 -38.78 -9.32
CA GLY A 42 -7.51 -39.08 -8.04
C GLY A 42 -6.14 -38.48 -7.76
N MET A 43 -5.68 -37.43 -8.47
CA MET A 43 -4.43 -36.75 -8.09
C MET A 43 -4.64 -35.89 -6.82
N THR A 44 -3.68 -35.94 -5.89
CA THR A 44 -3.46 -34.88 -4.90
C THR A 44 -2.94 -33.63 -5.63
N MET A 45 -3.08 -32.43 -5.07
CA MET A 45 -2.67 -31.18 -5.74
C MET A 45 -1.14 -31.05 -5.89
N ASP A 46 -0.35 -31.86 -5.19
CA ASP A 46 1.11 -31.77 -5.13
C ASP A 46 1.81 -31.85 -6.50
N PRO A 47 1.46 -32.76 -7.43
CA PRO A 47 2.15 -32.87 -8.72
C PRO A 47 1.89 -31.68 -9.64
N VAL A 48 0.69 -31.09 -9.54
CA VAL A 48 0.34 -29.86 -10.26
C VAL A 48 1.16 -28.70 -9.71
N TRP A 49 1.26 -28.57 -8.38
CA TRP A 49 2.10 -27.55 -7.75
C TRP A 49 3.58 -27.74 -8.05
N HIS A 50 4.10 -28.96 -8.01
CA HIS A 50 5.48 -29.26 -8.39
C HIS A 50 5.77 -28.84 -9.82
N ALA A 51 4.91 -29.20 -10.78
CA ALA A 51 5.06 -28.74 -12.15
C ALA A 51 5.05 -27.21 -12.25
N PHE A 52 4.22 -26.52 -11.47
CA PHE A 52 4.23 -25.05 -11.42
C PHE A 52 5.51 -24.46 -10.83
N PHE A 53 6.03 -25.02 -9.75
CA PHE A 53 7.27 -24.56 -9.13
C PHE A 53 8.48 -24.79 -10.03
N ASP A 54 8.58 -25.97 -10.66
CA ASP A 54 9.63 -26.28 -11.64
C ASP A 54 9.60 -25.30 -12.81
N TRP A 55 8.39 -24.97 -13.29
CA TRP A 55 8.19 -23.96 -14.32
C TRP A 55 8.59 -22.56 -13.87
N LEU A 56 8.35 -22.22 -12.62
CA LEU A 56 8.70 -20.92 -12.06
C LEU A 56 10.23 -20.75 -11.96
N GLU A 57 10.93 -21.78 -11.49
CA GLU A 57 12.39 -21.81 -11.45
C GLU A 57 13.00 -21.73 -12.85
N LEU A 58 12.35 -22.33 -13.85
CA LEU A 58 12.80 -22.28 -15.24
C LEU A 58 12.56 -20.92 -15.90
N LEU A 59 11.36 -20.34 -15.73
CA LEU A 59 10.95 -19.09 -16.36
C LEU A 59 11.62 -17.87 -15.73
N TYR A 60 11.70 -17.79 -14.40
CA TYR A 60 12.06 -16.55 -13.72
C TYR A 60 13.46 -16.01 -14.07
N PRO A 61 14.53 -16.81 -14.11
CA PRO A 61 15.86 -16.35 -14.53
C PRO A 61 15.95 -16.02 -16.02
N LYS A 62 15.13 -16.70 -16.85
CA LYS A 62 15.22 -16.67 -18.31
C LYS A 62 14.31 -15.62 -18.94
N LEU A 63 13.20 -15.24 -18.28
CA LEU A 63 12.38 -14.08 -18.63
C LEU A 63 13.18 -12.77 -18.62
N ARG A 64 14.22 -12.67 -17.78
CA ARG A 64 15.18 -11.56 -17.82
C ARG A 64 15.90 -11.43 -19.17
N ARG A 65 16.10 -12.53 -19.89
CA ARG A 65 16.76 -12.57 -21.22
C ARG A 65 15.80 -12.32 -22.38
N LEU A 66 14.49 -12.49 -22.17
CA LEU A 66 13.46 -12.32 -23.20
C LEU A 66 12.93 -10.88 -23.29
N GLY A 67 13.46 -9.97 -22.47
CA GLY A 67 12.97 -8.60 -22.37
C GLY A 67 14.03 -7.52 -22.56
N PRO A 68 13.67 -6.34 -23.11
CA PRO A 68 14.52 -5.17 -23.03
C PRO A 68 14.32 -4.52 -21.63
N ILE A 69 15.10 -4.92 -20.63
CA ILE A 69 15.14 -4.18 -19.36
C ILE A 69 16.12 -3.02 -19.54
N LEU A 70 15.62 -1.86 -19.98
CA LEU A 70 16.12 -0.46 -19.84
C LEU A 70 17.64 -0.16 -20.04
N THR A 71 18.41 -1.16 -20.42
CA THR A 71 19.81 -1.13 -20.82
C THR A 71 19.90 -2.00 -22.06
N PRO A 72 20.54 -1.51 -23.15
CA PRO A 72 20.72 -2.32 -24.34
C PRO A 72 21.43 -3.63 -23.94
N PRO A 73 20.97 -4.79 -24.42
CA PRO A 73 21.64 -6.05 -24.14
C PRO A 73 23.12 -5.90 -24.52
N THR A 74 24.00 -6.42 -23.68
CA THR A 74 25.42 -6.53 -24.01
C THR A 74 25.50 -7.29 -25.34
N PRO A 75 26.17 -6.74 -26.38
CA PRO A 75 26.26 -7.42 -27.68
C PRO A 75 26.79 -8.85 -27.50
N GLY A 76 25.98 -9.85 -27.85
CA GLY A 76 26.30 -11.29 -27.69
C GLY A 76 25.41 -12.09 -26.73
N GLU A 77 24.37 -11.49 -26.13
CA GLU A 77 23.46 -12.18 -25.17
C GLU A 77 22.09 -12.59 -25.75
N ASP A 78 21.89 -12.51 -27.07
CA ASP A 78 20.64 -12.98 -27.67
C ASP A 78 20.47 -14.51 -27.50
N PRO A 79 19.27 -15.00 -27.15
CA PRO A 79 19.02 -16.42 -27.04
C PRO A 79 19.28 -17.12 -28.37
N THR A 80 20.02 -18.22 -28.33
CA THR A 80 20.30 -19.06 -29.49
C THR A 80 19.03 -19.67 -30.06
N LEU A 81 19.06 -20.10 -31.33
CA LEU A 81 17.91 -20.76 -31.96
C LEU A 81 17.54 -22.08 -31.25
N GLU A 82 18.51 -22.78 -30.69
CA GLU A 82 18.30 -23.99 -29.89
C GLU A 82 17.61 -23.67 -28.56
N GLU A 83 18.02 -22.61 -27.87
CA GLU A 83 17.34 -22.14 -26.67
C GLU A 83 15.90 -21.73 -26.97
N LEU A 84 15.65 -21.00 -28.08
CA LEU A 84 14.29 -20.63 -28.50
C LEU A 84 13.42 -21.86 -28.85
N ALA A 85 14.00 -22.88 -29.49
CA ALA A 85 13.31 -24.12 -29.79
C ALA A 85 12.96 -24.88 -28.49
N TYR A 86 13.89 -24.94 -27.55
CA TYR A 86 13.69 -25.51 -26.22
C TYR A 86 12.59 -24.75 -25.46
N PHE A 87 12.63 -23.41 -25.42
CA PHE A 87 11.60 -22.60 -24.77
C PHE A 87 10.22 -22.81 -25.38
N ARG A 88 10.15 -22.93 -26.71
CA ARG A 88 8.89 -23.19 -27.40
C ARG A 88 8.32 -24.55 -27.00
N HIS A 89 9.15 -25.59 -26.99
CA HIS A 89 8.73 -26.93 -26.57
C HIS A 89 8.20 -26.93 -25.12
N GLN A 90 8.94 -26.27 -24.22
CA GLN A 90 8.51 -26.08 -22.85
C GLN A 90 7.17 -25.32 -22.82
N ALA A 91 7.03 -24.19 -23.52
CA ALA A 91 5.80 -23.39 -23.50
C ALA A 91 4.56 -24.18 -23.97
N HIS A 92 4.71 -25.14 -24.88
CA HIS A 92 3.61 -26.03 -25.30
C HIS A 92 3.23 -27.03 -24.19
N SER A 93 4.23 -27.55 -23.47
CA SER A 93 4.00 -28.39 -22.28
C SER A 93 3.27 -27.59 -21.18
N PHE A 94 3.72 -26.36 -20.92
CA PHE A 94 3.07 -25.45 -19.97
C PHE A 94 1.63 -25.13 -20.36
N GLU A 95 1.41 -24.82 -21.64
CA GLU A 95 0.07 -24.55 -22.16
C GLU A 95 -0.87 -25.74 -21.94
N SER A 96 -0.40 -26.96 -22.17
CA SER A 96 -1.19 -28.17 -21.89
C SER A 96 -1.57 -28.31 -20.42
N ILE A 97 -0.67 -27.94 -19.50
CA ILE A 97 -0.94 -27.91 -18.05
C ILE A 97 -1.93 -26.79 -17.71
N VAL A 98 -1.75 -25.59 -18.27
CA VAL A 98 -2.65 -24.46 -18.05
C VAL A 98 -4.05 -24.77 -18.57
N ASP A 99 -4.18 -25.36 -19.74
CA ASP A 99 -5.45 -25.78 -20.31
C ASP A 99 -6.14 -26.80 -19.40
N PHE A 100 -5.40 -27.80 -18.91
CA PHE A 100 -5.91 -28.76 -17.94
C PHE A 100 -6.41 -28.06 -16.66
N VAL A 101 -5.59 -27.19 -16.08
CA VAL A 101 -5.91 -26.47 -14.84
C VAL A 101 -7.10 -25.53 -15.02
N SER A 102 -7.22 -24.88 -16.17
CA SER A 102 -8.35 -23.99 -16.49
C SER A 102 -9.69 -24.71 -16.66
N GLN A 103 -9.66 -26.02 -16.94
CA GLN A 103 -10.85 -26.86 -17.05
C GLN A 103 -11.31 -27.39 -15.68
N ILE A 104 -10.52 -27.20 -14.62
CA ILE A 104 -10.91 -27.63 -13.28
C ILE A 104 -12.03 -26.72 -12.77
N ASN A 105 -13.20 -27.33 -12.53
CA ASN A 105 -14.26 -26.67 -11.80
C ASN A 105 -13.96 -26.73 -10.30
N TRP A 106 -13.33 -25.67 -9.79
CA TRP A 106 -12.90 -25.58 -8.39
C TRP A 106 -14.07 -25.67 -7.40
N ASP A 107 -15.25 -25.16 -7.77
CA ASP A 107 -16.47 -25.24 -6.93
C ASP A 107 -16.96 -26.68 -6.76
N ALA A 108 -16.70 -27.56 -7.73
CA ALA A 108 -17.07 -28.97 -7.71
C ALA A 108 -15.90 -29.89 -7.30
N HIS A 109 -14.75 -29.34 -6.91
CA HIS A 109 -13.56 -30.13 -6.64
C HIS A 109 -13.71 -30.88 -5.31
N HIS A 110 -13.98 -32.19 -5.42
CA HIS A 110 -14.32 -33.07 -4.30
C HIS A 110 -13.34 -33.00 -3.11
N VAL A 111 -12.03 -32.83 -3.36
CA VAL A 111 -11.02 -32.74 -2.29
C VAL A 111 -11.19 -31.49 -1.42
N LEU A 112 -11.52 -30.34 -2.02
CA LEU A 112 -11.76 -29.10 -1.26
C LEU A 112 -13.07 -29.17 -0.50
N PHE A 113 -14.12 -29.67 -1.15
CA PHE A 113 -15.46 -29.73 -0.57
C PHE A 113 -15.55 -30.72 0.60
N MET A 114 -14.77 -31.81 0.56
CA MET A 114 -14.76 -32.83 1.61
C MET A 114 -13.75 -32.55 2.71
N SER A 115 -12.86 -31.57 2.55
CA SER A 115 -11.94 -31.21 3.62
C SER A 115 -12.71 -30.53 4.76
N GLU A 116 -12.52 -31.04 5.97
CA GLU A 116 -13.01 -30.47 7.23
C GLU A 116 -11.86 -29.94 8.12
N ASP A 117 -10.62 -30.15 7.67
CA ASP A 117 -9.41 -29.74 8.35
C ASP A 117 -9.06 -28.28 8.01
N LEU A 118 -9.39 -27.38 8.93
CA LEU A 118 -9.10 -25.94 8.79
C LEU A 118 -7.59 -25.66 8.70
N GLU A 119 -6.73 -26.40 9.39
CA GLU A 119 -5.30 -26.15 9.38
C GLU A 119 -4.70 -26.51 8.02
N ALA A 120 -5.13 -27.64 7.45
CA ALA A 120 -4.78 -28.01 6.07
C ALA A 120 -5.27 -26.96 5.06
N LEU A 121 -6.52 -26.48 5.19
CA LEU A 121 -7.06 -25.44 4.31
C LEU A 121 -6.33 -24.09 4.44
N PHE A 122 -5.94 -23.68 5.65
CA PHE A 122 -5.13 -22.47 5.85
C PHE A 122 -3.72 -22.62 5.29
N LYS A 123 -3.11 -23.80 5.41
CA LYS A 123 -1.82 -24.11 4.80
C LYS A 123 -1.91 -24.01 3.28
N ASP A 124 -2.94 -24.60 2.68
CA ASP A 124 -3.21 -24.51 1.25
C ASP A 124 -3.44 -23.06 0.82
N LEU A 125 -4.22 -22.29 1.58
CA LEU A 125 -4.47 -20.88 1.28
C LEU A 125 -3.17 -20.06 1.26
N ARG A 126 -2.25 -20.30 2.20
CA ARG A 126 -0.95 -19.61 2.21
C ARG A 126 -0.11 -19.94 0.98
N VAL A 127 -0.02 -21.23 0.61
CA VAL A 127 0.72 -21.67 -0.59
C VAL A 127 0.13 -21.03 -1.85
N VAL A 128 -1.19 -20.96 -1.94
CA VAL A 128 -1.91 -20.35 -3.06
C VAL A 128 -1.72 -18.84 -3.11
N ASP A 129 -1.75 -18.15 -1.96
CA ASP A 129 -1.51 -16.72 -1.86
C ASP A 129 -0.09 -16.36 -2.35
N ASP A 130 0.91 -17.17 -1.96
CA ASP A 130 2.28 -17.01 -2.42
C ASP A 130 2.41 -17.26 -3.92
N LEU A 131 1.84 -18.35 -4.43
CA LEU A 131 1.82 -18.65 -5.87
C LEU A 131 1.14 -17.54 -6.67
N HIS A 132 -0.03 -17.09 -6.23
CA HIS A 132 -0.76 -15.99 -6.86
C HIS A 132 0.09 -14.71 -6.92
N ARG A 133 0.80 -14.38 -5.84
CA ARG A 133 1.70 -13.22 -5.78
C ARG A 133 2.86 -13.33 -6.76
N VAL A 134 3.44 -14.52 -6.91
CA VAL A 134 4.56 -14.71 -7.85
C VAL A 134 4.07 -14.69 -9.30
N TRP A 135 3.00 -15.42 -9.62
CA TRP A 135 2.46 -15.46 -10.99
C TRP A 135 1.89 -14.11 -11.43
N SER A 136 1.31 -13.33 -10.52
CA SER A 136 0.89 -11.95 -10.81
C SER A 136 2.07 -11.05 -11.19
N ARG A 137 3.22 -11.21 -10.53
CA ARG A 137 4.46 -10.50 -10.90
C ARG A 137 4.94 -10.91 -12.29
N VAL A 138 4.95 -12.20 -12.60
CA VAL A 138 5.30 -12.73 -13.93
C VAL A 138 4.36 -12.19 -15.01
N ARG A 139 3.05 -12.21 -14.76
CA ARG A 139 2.01 -11.66 -15.65
C ARG A 139 2.27 -10.19 -15.95
N ASN A 140 2.58 -9.40 -14.93
CA ASN A 140 2.84 -7.97 -15.08
C ASN A 140 4.11 -7.71 -15.89
N GLY A 141 5.18 -8.48 -15.65
CA GLY A 141 6.41 -8.41 -16.45
C GLY A 141 6.16 -8.74 -17.92
N LEU A 142 5.46 -9.84 -18.21
CA LEU A 142 5.08 -10.22 -19.57
C LEU A 142 4.19 -9.16 -20.25
N ALA A 143 3.23 -8.58 -19.54
CA ALA A 143 2.38 -7.52 -20.06
C ALA A 143 3.18 -6.26 -20.42
N GLN A 144 4.18 -5.89 -19.61
CA GLN A 144 5.10 -4.80 -19.94
C GLN A 144 5.90 -5.11 -21.21
N LEU A 145 6.41 -6.34 -21.35
CA LEU A 145 7.10 -6.78 -22.57
C LEU A 145 6.21 -6.68 -23.81
N VAL A 146 4.98 -7.17 -23.75
CA VAL A 146 4.02 -7.05 -24.85
C VAL A 146 3.75 -5.58 -25.20
N SER A 147 3.60 -4.71 -24.18
CA SER A 147 3.33 -3.28 -24.40
C SER A 147 4.50 -2.56 -25.07
N GLY A 148 5.75 -2.92 -24.75
CA GLY A 148 6.94 -2.40 -25.42
C GLY A 148 7.03 -2.76 -26.90
N HIS A 149 6.38 -3.86 -27.30
CA HIS A 149 6.34 -4.35 -28.68
C HIS A 149 5.01 -4.09 -29.39
N LYS A 150 4.15 -3.23 -28.83
CA LYS A 150 2.79 -2.97 -29.36
C LYS A 150 2.77 -2.46 -30.80
N SER A 151 3.84 -1.82 -31.27
CA SER A 151 3.99 -1.39 -32.67
C SER A 151 4.27 -2.53 -33.66
N LEU A 152 4.71 -3.70 -33.17
CA LEU A 152 5.10 -4.86 -33.97
C LEU A 152 4.04 -5.97 -33.99
N ILE A 153 3.04 -5.89 -33.10
CA ILE A 153 2.00 -6.89 -32.90
C ILE A 153 0.65 -6.27 -33.30
N SER A 154 -0.02 -6.88 -34.29
CA SER A 154 -1.39 -6.48 -34.65
C SER A 154 -2.40 -6.95 -33.58
N GLU A 155 -3.59 -6.35 -33.54
CA GLU A 155 -4.65 -6.64 -32.55
C GLU A 155 -5.11 -8.11 -32.50
N GLY A 156 -4.74 -8.94 -33.49
CA GLY A 156 -5.00 -10.39 -33.52
C GLY A 156 -3.84 -11.28 -33.07
N GLY A 157 -2.77 -10.72 -32.49
CA GLY A 157 -1.57 -11.47 -32.11
C GLY A 157 -0.70 -11.92 -33.30
N GLN A 158 -1.03 -11.51 -34.52
CA GLN A 158 -0.17 -11.72 -35.69
C GLN A 158 0.97 -10.71 -35.66
N VAL A 159 2.20 -11.22 -35.65
CA VAL A 159 3.41 -10.42 -35.80
C VAL A 159 3.45 -9.86 -37.22
N CYS A 160 3.61 -8.56 -37.38
CA CYS A 160 3.63 -7.92 -38.69
C CYS A 160 4.90 -8.37 -39.45
N SER A 161 4.75 -9.28 -40.40
CA SER A 161 5.87 -9.92 -41.12
C SER A 161 6.74 -8.94 -41.91
N SER A 162 6.21 -7.76 -42.23
CA SER A 162 6.92 -6.69 -42.93
C SER A 162 7.87 -5.87 -42.04
N LEU A 163 7.70 -5.90 -40.72
CA LEU A 163 8.46 -5.06 -39.78
C LEU A 163 9.58 -5.82 -39.06
N VAL A 164 9.54 -7.15 -39.04
CA VAL A 164 10.53 -7.96 -38.34
C VAL A 164 11.62 -8.41 -39.33
N ARG A 165 12.72 -7.65 -39.40
CA ARG A 165 13.86 -7.94 -40.29
C ARG A 165 14.65 -9.20 -39.92
N GLN A 166 14.47 -9.74 -38.71
CA GLN A 166 15.21 -10.90 -38.22
C GLN A 166 14.27 -12.02 -37.71
N PRO A 167 14.41 -13.27 -38.21
CA PRO A 167 13.57 -14.40 -37.80
C PRO A 167 13.54 -14.69 -36.30
N VAL A 168 14.61 -14.31 -35.59
CA VAL A 168 14.79 -14.52 -34.14
C VAL A 168 13.78 -13.70 -33.33
N HIS A 169 13.61 -12.42 -33.66
CA HIS A 169 12.66 -11.54 -32.96
C HIS A 169 11.20 -11.96 -33.15
N ALA A 170 10.83 -12.45 -34.34
CA ALA A 170 9.47 -12.94 -34.57
C ALA A 170 9.16 -14.15 -33.67
N ARG A 171 10.12 -15.06 -33.48
CA ARG A 171 9.96 -16.23 -32.60
C ARG A 171 9.89 -15.86 -31.12
N GLN A 172 10.68 -14.88 -30.70
CA GLN A 172 10.62 -14.34 -29.33
C GLN A 172 9.25 -13.73 -29.04
N LEU A 173 8.69 -12.92 -29.95
CA LEU A 173 7.37 -12.30 -29.77
C LEU A 173 6.25 -13.33 -29.68
N VAL A 174 6.26 -14.36 -30.52
CA VAL A 174 5.29 -15.47 -30.45
C VAL A 174 5.36 -16.19 -29.10
N LEU A 175 6.57 -16.45 -28.60
CA LEU A 175 6.78 -17.07 -27.30
C LEU A 175 6.27 -16.17 -26.15
N VAL A 176 6.60 -14.88 -26.16
CA VAL A 176 6.13 -13.92 -25.15
C VAL A 176 4.61 -13.84 -25.14
N TYR A 177 3.97 -13.83 -26.31
CA TYR A 177 2.51 -13.81 -26.40
C TYR A 177 1.87 -15.11 -25.87
N GLN A 178 2.41 -16.27 -26.27
CA GLN A 178 1.96 -17.58 -25.77
C GLN A 178 2.06 -17.65 -24.24
N LEU A 179 3.21 -17.24 -23.67
CA LEU A 179 3.42 -17.19 -22.22
C LEU A 179 2.48 -16.21 -21.53
N THR A 180 2.24 -15.02 -22.13
CA THR A 180 1.32 -14.03 -21.57
C THR A 180 -0.09 -14.60 -21.43
N ARG A 181 -0.58 -15.30 -22.46
CA ARG A 181 -1.89 -15.96 -22.42
C ARG A 181 -1.92 -17.05 -21.36
N CYS A 182 -0.93 -17.95 -21.35
CA CYS A 182 -0.89 -19.07 -20.41
C CYS A 182 -0.84 -18.57 -18.95
N VAL A 183 0.01 -17.58 -18.65
CA VAL A 183 0.12 -17.02 -17.30
C VAL A 183 -1.16 -16.28 -16.88
N ALA A 184 -1.84 -15.58 -17.80
CA ALA A 184 -3.11 -14.93 -17.49
C ALA A 184 -4.20 -15.95 -17.10
N THR A 185 -4.36 -17.01 -17.91
CA THR A 185 -5.30 -18.10 -17.62
C THR A 185 -4.96 -18.81 -16.31
N LEU A 186 -3.68 -19.04 -16.05
CA LEU A 186 -3.22 -19.65 -14.80
C LEU A 186 -3.57 -18.79 -13.58
N VAL A 187 -3.26 -17.50 -13.62
CA VAL A 187 -3.57 -16.57 -12.52
C VAL A 187 -5.06 -16.59 -12.22
N GLN A 188 -5.90 -16.58 -13.25
CA GLN A 188 -7.35 -16.66 -13.09
C GLN A 188 -7.80 -17.98 -12.43
N SER A 189 -7.20 -19.10 -12.83
CA SER A 189 -7.51 -20.40 -12.20
C SER A 189 -7.05 -20.47 -10.74
N VAL A 190 -5.87 -19.94 -10.42
CA VAL A 190 -5.37 -19.85 -9.04
C VAL A 190 -6.26 -18.94 -8.18
N GLU A 191 -6.75 -17.82 -8.72
CA GLU A 191 -7.75 -16.97 -8.06
C GLU A 191 -9.07 -17.72 -7.80
N GLY A 192 -9.50 -18.56 -8.75
CA GLY A 192 -10.66 -19.44 -8.59
C GLY A 192 -10.49 -20.42 -7.43
N TYR A 193 -9.36 -21.14 -7.39
CA TYR A 193 -9.01 -22.05 -6.29
C TYR A 193 -8.94 -21.31 -4.95
N GLN A 194 -8.24 -20.18 -4.89
CA GLN A 194 -8.11 -19.33 -3.70
C GLN A 194 -9.48 -18.94 -3.15
N THR A 195 -10.40 -18.54 -4.02
CA THR A 195 -11.77 -18.16 -3.66
C THR A 195 -12.53 -19.36 -3.08
N CYS A 196 -12.41 -20.54 -3.70
CA CYS A 196 -13.04 -21.77 -3.19
C CYS A 196 -12.51 -22.17 -1.81
N VAL A 197 -11.19 -22.11 -1.60
CA VAL A 197 -10.57 -22.39 -0.29
C VAL A 197 -11.05 -21.40 0.76
N ARG A 198 -11.08 -20.09 0.44
CA ARG A 198 -11.58 -19.06 1.37
C ARG A 198 -13.05 -19.28 1.72
N ASN A 199 -13.88 -19.57 0.73
CA ASN A 199 -15.30 -19.85 0.96
C ASN A 199 -15.46 -21.08 1.84
N ARG A 200 -14.72 -22.17 1.58
CA ARG A 200 -14.76 -23.38 2.41
C ARG A 200 -14.28 -23.12 3.85
N VAL A 201 -13.18 -22.37 4.03
CA VAL A 201 -12.71 -21.93 5.35
C VAL A 201 -13.79 -21.12 6.05
N ASN A 202 -14.44 -20.19 5.36
CA ASN A 202 -15.52 -19.39 5.92
C ASN A 202 -16.73 -20.26 6.29
N ASP A 203 -17.10 -21.24 5.47
CA ASP A 203 -18.24 -22.14 5.74
C ASP A 203 -17.97 -23.06 6.93
N LEU A 204 -16.74 -23.53 7.10
CA LEU A 204 -16.34 -24.37 8.24
C LEU A 204 -16.10 -23.54 9.50
N ALA A 205 -15.54 -22.34 9.36
CA ALA A 205 -15.27 -21.45 10.47
C ALA A 205 -16.55 -20.79 10.96
N ARG A 206 -17.49 -20.37 10.11
CA ARG A 206 -18.69 -19.59 10.48
C ARG A 206 -19.56 -20.26 11.55
N PRO A 207 -19.90 -21.57 11.48
CA PRO A 207 -20.61 -22.25 12.56
C PRO A 207 -19.79 -22.31 13.85
N ARG A 208 -18.46 -22.48 13.75
CA ARG A 208 -17.54 -22.48 14.91
C ARG A 208 -17.41 -21.08 15.53
N LEU A 209 -17.38 -20.04 14.70
CA LEU A 209 -17.36 -18.61 15.05
C LEU A 209 -18.68 -18.14 15.66
N SER A 210 -19.82 -18.76 15.31
CA SER A 210 -21.14 -18.41 15.86
C SER A 210 -21.32 -18.77 17.35
N GLY A 211 -20.41 -19.59 17.89
CA GLY A 211 -20.29 -19.86 19.33
C GLY A 211 -19.09 -19.17 19.99
N LEU A 212 -18.25 -18.45 19.22
CA LEU A 212 -17.15 -17.69 19.78
C LEU A 212 -17.69 -16.38 20.35
N THR A 213 -17.49 -16.20 21.64
CA THR A 213 -17.55 -14.88 22.25
C THR A 213 -16.35 -14.06 21.75
N ILE A 214 -16.38 -12.74 21.88
CA ILE A 214 -15.23 -11.86 21.54
C ILE A 214 -13.91 -12.31 22.21
N LEU A 215 -14.01 -13.17 23.23
CA LEU A 215 -12.94 -13.76 24.03
C LEU A 215 -12.22 -14.91 23.34
N ASP A 216 -12.83 -15.51 22.30
CA ASP A 216 -12.27 -16.65 21.59
C ASP A 216 -11.64 -16.24 20.24
N LEU A 217 -11.63 -14.95 19.92
CA LEU A 217 -10.77 -14.41 18.87
C LEU A 217 -9.30 -14.53 19.32
N PRO A 218 -8.36 -14.86 18.41
CA PRO A 218 -6.93 -14.83 18.71
C PRO A 218 -6.60 -13.55 19.45
N THR A 219 -6.00 -13.68 20.64
CA THR A 219 -5.83 -12.56 21.57
C THR A 219 -4.99 -11.45 20.93
N GLU A 220 -4.17 -11.76 19.93
CA GLU A 220 -3.41 -10.84 19.10
C GLU A 220 -4.26 -9.89 18.23
N LEU A 221 -5.57 -10.14 18.06
CA LEU A 221 -6.48 -9.39 17.19
C LEU A 221 -7.37 -8.38 17.92
N LEU A 222 -7.33 -8.32 19.26
CA LEU A 222 -8.15 -7.41 20.04
C LEU A 222 -7.50 -6.02 20.09
N LEU A 223 -7.70 -5.25 19.01
CA LEU A 223 -7.41 -3.83 18.91
C LEU A 223 -8.67 -3.04 19.25
N ALA A 224 -8.61 -2.23 20.31
CA ALA A 224 -9.66 -1.25 20.59
C ALA A 224 -9.40 0.01 19.77
N ILE A 225 -10.23 0.24 18.74
CA ILE A 225 -10.23 1.47 17.97
C ILE A 225 -11.34 2.36 18.51
N PHE A 226 -11.01 3.58 18.92
CA PHE A 226 -12.03 4.54 19.30
C PHE A 226 -11.72 5.94 18.78
N GLU A 227 -12.78 6.60 18.33
CA GLU A 227 -12.74 7.95 17.81
C GLU A 227 -12.88 8.98 18.93
N LEU A 228 -12.45 10.21 18.65
CA LEU A 228 -12.65 11.41 19.47
C LEU A 228 -14.14 11.81 19.53
N ARG A 229 -14.99 10.93 20.08
CA ARG A 229 -16.44 11.07 20.23
C ARG A 229 -16.89 10.50 21.58
N SER A 230 -17.89 11.12 22.19
CA SER A 230 -18.43 10.70 23.49
C SER A 230 -18.90 9.24 23.53
N LYS A 231 -19.62 8.78 22.48
CA LYS A 231 -20.08 7.37 22.39
C LYS A 231 -18.92 6.38 22.34
N SER A 232 -17.91 6.65 21.50
CA SER A 232 -16.73 5.80 21.35
C SER A 232 -15.89 5.78 22.63
N LEU A 233 -15.74 6.94 23.30
CA LEU A 233 -15.06 7.05 24.58
C LEU A 233 -15.77 6.26 25.70
N THR A 234 -17.10 6.34 25.75
CA THR A 234 -17.91 5.58 26.73
C THR A 234 -17.74 4.08 26.53
N GLN A 235 -17.80 3.61 25.27
CA GLN A 235 -17.55 2.21 24.94
C GLN A 235 -16.14 1.76 25.34
N PHE A 236 -15.11 2.56 25.03
CA PHE A 236 -13.74 2.27 25.45
C PHE A 236 -13.61 2.19 26.98
N HIS A 237 -14.28 3.10 27.70
CA HIS A 237 -14.33 3.08 29.16
C HIS A 237 -15.00 1.80 29.68
N GLU A 238 -16.14 1.39 29.13
CA GLU A 238 -16.84 0.15 29.50
C GLU A 238 -15.97 -1.09 29.21
N MET A 239 -15.31 -1.13 28.05
CA MET A 239 -14.36 -2.19 27.71
C MET A 239 -13.20 -2.27 28.70
N SER A 240 -12.69 -1.12 29.16
CA SER A 240 -11.62 -1.04 30.17
C SER A 240 -12.02 -1.57 31.54
N LEU A 241 -13.31 -1.53 31.87
CA LEU A 241 -13.86 -2.01 33.13
C LEU A 241 -14.21 -3.51 33.08
N HIS A 242 -14.40 -4.06 31.89
CA HIS A 242 -14.77 -5.44 31.73
C HIS A 242 -13.58 -6.36 32.04
N PRO A 243 -13.68 -7.30 33.00
CA PRO A 243 -12.54 -8.07 33.51
C PRO A 243 -11.88 -8.94 32.43
N VAL A 244 -12.65 -9.52 31.50
CA VAL A 244 -12.09 -10.35 30.44
C VAL A 244 -11.67 -9.54 29.21
N ILE A 245 -12.55 -8.70 28.65
CA ILE A 245 -12.24 -7.87 27.47
C ILE A 245 -11.06 -6.94 27.73
N GLY A 246 -11.03 -6.22 28.86
CA GLY A 246 -9.93 -5.32 29.19
C GLY A 246 -8.57 -6.04 29.29
N GLN A 247 -8.56 -7.28 29.79
CA GLN A 247 -7.38 -8.15 29.81
C GLN A 247 -7.09 -8.79 28.43
N GLY A 248 -8.08 -8.90 27.55
CA GLY A 248 -7.88 -9.44 26.20
C GLY A 248 -7.21 -8.44 25.25
N LEU A 249 -7.41 -7.13 25.48
CA LEU A 249 -6.90 -6.08 24.59
C LEU A 249 -5.37 -6.11 24.51
N ARG A 250 -4.86 -6.08 23.26
CA ARG A 250 -3.41 -6.04 22.95
C ARG A 250 -3.00 -4.72 22.33
N GLY A 251 -3.93 -4.02 21.70
CA GLY A 251 -3.67 -2.73 21.09
C GLY A 251 -4.77 -1.74 21.43
N VAL A 252 -4.40 -0.48 21.55
CA VAL A 252 -5.34 0.64 21.60
C VAL A 252 -4.96 1.65 20.53
N GLU A 253 -5.93 1.99 19.70
CA GLU A 253 -5.82 3.02 18.68
C GLU A 253 -6.72 4.20 19.04
N VAL A 254 -6.10 5.36 19.18
CA VAL A 254 -6.72 6.64 19.47
C VAL A 254 -6.80 7.44 18.16
N CYS A 255 -7.99 7.49 17.56
CA CYS A 255 -8.23 8.27 16.35
C CYS A 255 -8.58 9.72 16.71
N LEU A 256 -7.65 10.64 16.43
CA LEU A 256 -7.71 12.08 16.69
C LEU A 256 -8.45 12.86 15.59
N GLY A 257 -9.35 12.20 14.86
CA GLY A 257 -10.23 12.85 13.88
C GLY A 257 -11.04 13.97 14.54
N ALA A 258 -10.96 15.17 13.97
CA ALA A 258 -11.59 16.36 14.53
C ALA A 258 -12.65 16.96 13.59
N TYR A 259 -13.74 17.42 14.18
CA TYR A 259 -14.77 18.19 13.48
C TYR A 259 -14.30 19.63 13.28
N HIS A 260 -14.42 20.13 12.06
CA HIS A 260 -14.03 21.51 11.73
C HIS A 260 -15.13 22.53 12.11
N PRO A 261 -14.82 23.63 12.84
CA PRO A 261 -15.80 24.65 13.27
C PRO A 261 -16.55 25.29 12.11
N VAL A 262 -15.82 25.72 11.07
CA VAL A 262 -16.43 26.35 9.87
C VAL A 262 -17.45 25.44 9.19
N LEU A 263 -17.22 24.11 9.17
CA LEU A 263 -18.18 23.16 8.60
C LEU A 263 -19.40 22.93 9.50
N ALA A 264 -19.28 23.15 10.81
CA ALA A 264 -20.40 23.09 11.74
C ALA A 264 -21.25 24.38 11.74
N ASP A 265 -20.61 25.52 11.47
CA ASP A 265 -21.25 26.83 11.52
C ASP A 265 -21.79 27.31 10.17
N ASP A 266 -21.11 26.99 9.06
CA ASP A 266 -21.52 27.37 7.71
C ASP A 266 -21.97 26.16 6.88
N PHE A 267 -23.28 26.01 6.80
CA PHE A 267 -23.93 24.99 5.99
C PHE A 267 -23.52 25.06 4.51
N SER A 268 -23.33 26.26 3.94
CA SER A 268 -23.00 26.38 2.51
C SER A 268 -21.61 25.80 2.24
N THR A 269 -20.68 26.06 3.15
CA THR A 269 -19.33 25.52 3.13
C THR A 269 -19.31 24.02 3.37
N PHE A 270 -20.08 23.52 4.34
CA PHE A 270 -20.29 22.09 4.56
C PHE A 270 -20.74 21.38 3.28
N VAL A 271 -21.78 21.89 2.61
CA VAL A 271 -22.26 21.30 1.36
C VAL A 271 -21.21 21.38 0.25
N ALA A 272 -20.48 22.49 0.12
CA ALA A 272 -19.43 22.63 -0.88
C ALA A 272 -18.33 21.57 -0.71
N VAL A 273 -17.89 21.32 0.53
CA VAL A 273 -16.90 20.28 0.85
C VAL A 273 -17.43 18.88 0.51
N LEU A 274 -18.63 18.53 0.99
CA LEU A 274 -19.26 17.23 0.73
C LEU A 274 -19.47 16.97 -0.76
N THR A 275 -19.97 17.97 -1.48
CA THR A 275 -20.21 17.89 -2.93
C THR A 275 -18.89 17.69 -3.67
N THR A 276 -17.85 18.44 -3.31
CA THR A 276 -16.54 18.33 -3.96
C THR A 276 -15.91 16.97 -3.67
N HIS A 277 -16.06 16.49 -2.44
CA HIS A 277 -15.58 15.17 -2.02
C HIS A 277 -16.26 14.04 -2.80
N LEU A 278 -17.60 14.02 -2.82
CA LEU A 278 -18.39 13.04 -3.56
C LEU A 278 -18.11 13.13 -5.08
N HIS A 279 -17.95 14.34 -5.61
CA HIS A 279 -17.59 14.54 -7.02
C HIS A 279 -16.23 13.92 -7.34
N ARG A 280 -15.20 14.15 -6.52
CA ARG A 280 -13.87 13.54 -6.73
C ARG A 280 -13.92 12.03 -6.68
N LYS A 281 -14.63 11.45 -5.71
CA LYS A 281 -14.84 9.99 -5.65
C LYS A 281 -15.56 9.49 -6.91
N SER A 282 -16.56 10.21 -7.41
CA SER A 282 -17.27 9.85 -8.65
C SER A 282 -16.40 9.94 -9.91
N VAL A 283 -15.57 10.99 -10.05
CA VAL A 283 -14.65 11.15 -11.18
C VAL A 283 -13.61 10.03 -11.17
N PHE A 284 -13.11 9.68 -9.99
CA PHE A 284 -12.17 8.58 -9.85
C PHE A 284 -12.76 7.24 -10.30
N LEU A 285 -14.04 6.95 -9.99
CA LEU A 285 -14.75 5.78 -10.53
C LEU A 285 -14.86 5.81 -12.07
N ILE A 286 -15.15 6.98 -12.63
CA ILE A 286 -15.30 7.14 -14.09
C ILE A 286 -13.96 6.93 -14.79
N MET A 287 -12.88 7.49 -14.24
CA MET A 287 -11.55 7.51 -14.85
C MET A 287 -10.70 6.27 -14.58
N ALA A 288 -10.97 5.52 -13.50
CA ALA A 288 -10.18 4.34 -13.18
C ALA A 288 -10.27 3.32 -14.33
N PRO A 289 -9.16 2.82 -14.89
CA PRO A 289 -9.19 1.87 -16.00
C PRO A 289 -9.95 0.61 -15.58
N TRP A 290 -11.03 0.31 -16.30
CA TRP A 290 -11.94 -0.83 -16.07
C TRP A 290 -11.32 -2.15 -16.56
N ASP A 291 -10.02 -2.16 -16.85
CA ASP A 291 -9.33 -3.32 -17.40
C ASP A 291 -9.02 -4.35 -16.31
N ALA A 292 -8.65 -5.57 -16.74
CA ALA A 292 -8.54 -6.78 -15.93
C ALA A 292 -7.55 -6.72 -14.72
N ARG A 293 -6.98 -5.54 -14.44
CA ARG A 293 -6.15 -5.26 -13.25
C ARG A 293 -6.97 -4.69 -12.08
N GLY A 294 -8.30 -4.61 -12.21
CA GLY A 294 -9.26 -4.01 -11.27
C GLY A 294 -8.87 -4.12 -9.79
N ASN A 295 -8.36 -3.02 -9.25
CA ASN A 295 -7.91 -2.88 -7.86
C ASN A 295 -9.07 -2.64 -6.87
N TYR A 296 -10.33 -2.56 -7.33
CA TYR A 296 -11.49 -2.44 -6.42
C TYR A 296 -12.09 -3.80 -6.18
N ARG A 297 -12.20 -4.19 -4.91
CA ARG A 297 -12.78 -5.48 -4.53
C ARG A 297 -14.28 -5.47 -4.75
N LEU A 298 -14.98 -4.37 -4.47
CA LEU A 298 -16.43 -4.26 -4.68
C LEU A 298 -16.86 -4.21 -6.14
N MET A 299 -16.00 -3.74 -7.03
CA MET A 299 -16.30 -3.75 -8.46
C MET A 299 -16.14 -5.15 -9.06
N ARG A 300 -15.49 -6.09 -8.34
CA ARG A 300 -15.47 -7.51 -8.74
C ARG A 300 -16.87 -8.09 -8.51
N GLY A 301 -17.61 -8.26 -9.60
CA GLY A 301 -18.93 -8.89 -9.60
C GLY A 301 -20.08 -7.96 -9.97
N LEU A 302 -19.86 -6.64 -10.01
CA LEU A 302 -20.85 -5.71 -10.54
C LEU A 302 -20.80 -5.67 -12.07
N SER A 303 -21.96 -5.71 -12.72
CA SER A 303 -22.06 -5.48 -14.16
C SER A 303 -21.71 -4.03 -14.50
N ARG A 304 -21.31 -3.78 -15.76
CA ARG A 304 -21.06 -2.40 -16.23
C ARG A 304 -22.32 -1.54 -16.11
N GLU A 305 -23.48 -2.15 -16.26
CA GLU A 305 -24.80 -1.54 -16.13
C GLU A 305 -25.07 -1.11 -14.69
N ALA A 306 -24.78 -1.97 -13.70
CA ALA A 306 -24.92 -1.63 -12.28
C ALA A 306 -24.01 -0.46 -11.89
N ILE A 307 -22.78 -0.44 -12.41
CA ILE A 307 -21.83 0.67 -12.17
C ILE A 307 -22.36 1.97 -12.78
N ARG A 308 -22.86 1.94 -14.02
CA ARG A 308 -23.46 3.12 -14.66
C ARG A 308 -24.66 3.64 -13.87
N GLU A 309 -25.47 2.74 -13.33
CA GLU A 309 -26.60 3.11 -12.48
C GLU A 309 -26.15 3.81 -11.20
N ILE A 310 -25.12 3.29 -10.52
CA ILE A 310 -24.53 3.90 -9.33
C ILE A 310 -23.99 5.30 -9.66
N ILE A 311 -23.23 5.44 -10.75
CA ILE A 311 -22.70 6.74 -11.21
C ILE A 311 -23.84 7.72 -11.48
N SER A 312 -24.91 7.27 -12.16
CA SER A 312 -26.08 8.10 -12.45
C SER A 312 -26.80 8.57 -11.18
N ARG A 313 -26.96 7.68 -10.18
CA ARG A 313 -27.52 8.05 -8.86
C ARG A 313 -26.66 9.07 -8.13
N ILE A 314 -25.34 8.88 -8.12
CA ILE A 314 -24.40 9.82 -7.49
C ILE A 314 -24.47 11.20 -8.19
N GLN A 315 -24.53 11.22 -9.52
CA GLN A 315 -24.69 12.46 -10.29
C GLN A 315 -26.01 13.16 -9.94
N ALA A 316 -27.12 12.44 -9.83
CA ALA A 316 -28.40 13.01 -9.43
C ALA A 316 -28.35 13.63 -8.02
N ILE A 317 -27.67 12.98 -7.07
CA ILE A 317 -27.46 13.51 -5.71
C ILE A 317 -26.60 14.78 -5.76
N LEU A 318 -25.46 14.75 -6.48
CA LEU A 318 -24.58 15.89 -6.66
C LEU A 318 -25.31 17.09 -7.27
N GLU A 319 -26.10 16.87 -8.31
CA GLU A 319 -26.91 17.91 -8.94
C GLU A 319 -27.94 18.50 -7.97
N ALA A 320 -28.62 17.67 -7.19
CA ALA A 320 -29.59 18.11 -6.20
C ALA A 320 -28.93 19.01 -5.14
N TRP A 321 -27.76 18.61 -4.64
CA TRP A 321 -27.00 19.38 -3.65
C TRP A 321 -26.46 20.70 -4.22
N GLN A 322 -25.91 20.68 -5.44
CA GLN A 322 -25.41 21.87 -6.12
C GLN A 322 -26.52 22.88 -6.42
N LYS A 323 -27.64 22.42 -7.00
CA LYS A 323 -28.80 23.28 -7.30
C LYS A 323 -29.33 23.96 -6.04
N PHE A 324 -29.39 23.22 -4.94
CA PHE A 324 -29.83 23.75 -3.66
C PHE A 324 -28.89 24.85 -3.11
N VAL A 325 -27.57 24.68 -3.22
CA VAL A 325 -26.60 25.71 -2.81
C VAL A 325 -26.66 26.94 -3.71
N SER A 326 -26.75 26.75 -5.03
CA SER A 326 -26.76 27.83 -6.00
C SER A 326 -28.07 28.61 -6.04
N ASN A 327 -29.21 27.97 -5.78
CA ASN A 327 -30.53 28.58 -5.91
C ASN A 327 -31.49 28.06 -4.83
N LYS A 328 -31.36 28.60 -3.62
CA LYS A 328 -32.04 28.16 -2.37
C LYS A 328 -33.58 28.05 -2.46
N SER A 329 -34.23 28.52 -3.53
CA SER A 329 -35.68 28.61 -3.68
C SER A 329 -36.31 27.63 -4.66
N VAL A 330 -35.54 26.87 -5.46
CA VAL A 330 -36.10 25.96 -6.49
C VAL A 330 -35.49 24.57 -6.40
N VAL A 331 -36.01 23.76 -5.47
CA VAL A 331 -35.71 22.31 -5.39
C VAL A 331 -36.90 21.55 -5.96
N SER A 332 -36.68 20.70 -6.96
CA SER A 332 -37.75 19.84 -7.48
C SER A 332 -38.22 18.86 -6.39
N PRO A 333 -39.48 18.41 -6.40
CA PRO A 333 -39.98 17.41 -5.44
C PRO A 333 -39.12 16.15 -5.39
N GLU A 334 -38.56 15.74 -6.54
CA GLU A 334 -37.68 14.57 -6.69
C GLU A 334 -36.30 14.75 -6.00
N ALA A 335 -35.78 15.98 -5.94
CA ALA A 335 -34.51 16.30 -5.28
C ALA A 335 -34.65 16.52 -3.76
N MET A 336 -35.89 16.67 -3.26
CA MET A 336 -36.18 16.97 -1.86
C MET A 336 -35.61 15.93 -0.86
N PRO A 337 -35.67 14.61 -1.12
CA PRO A 337 -35.05 13.62 -0.22
C PRO A 337 -33.54 13.82 -0.07
N CYS A 338 -32.83 14.14 -1.16
CA CYS A 338 -31.39 14.39 -1.16
C CYS A 338 -31.04 15.65 -0.37
N VAL A 339 -31.83 16.71 -0.52
CA VAL A 339 -31.64 17.97 0.22
C VAL A 339 -31.95 17.79 1.70
N LYS A 340 -33.02 17.07 2.05
CA LYS A 340 -33.37 16.77 3.45
C LYS A 340 -32.26 15.98 4.13
N ALA A 341 -31.76 14.93 3.48
CA ALA A 341 -30.63 14.13 3.99
C ALA A 341 -29.40 15.00 4.30
N LEU A 342 -29.10 15.96 3.41
CA LEU A 342 -27.98 16.87 3.58
C LEU A 342 -28.17 17.86 4.76
N ILE A 343 -29.38 18.41 4.93
CA ILE A 343 -29.71 19.27 6.07
C ILE A 343 -29.59 18.50 7.39
N ASP A 344 -30.13 17.28 7.42
CA ASP A 344 -30.08 16.43 8.62
C ASP A 344 -28.64 16.01 8.93
N ALA A 345 -27.84 15.68 7.91
CA ALA A 345 -26.41 15.42 8.06
C ALA A 345 -25.65 16.62 8.66
N HIS A 346 -25.91 17.85 8.21
CA HIS A 346 -25.28 19.04 8.79
C HIS A 346 -25.69 19.27 10.26
N LYS A 347 -26.95 19.02 10.62
CA LYS A 347 -27.38 19.10 12.03
C LYS A 347 -26.63 18.07 12.90
N ILE A 348 -26.50 16.84 12.41
CA ILE A 348 -25.74 15.79 13.11
C ILE A 348 -24.27 16.20 13.22
N TYR A 349 -23.66 16.72 12.15
CA TYR A 349 -22.28 17.18 12.14
C TYR A 349 -22.07 18.29 13.18
N LYS A 350 -22.96 19.30 13.19
CA LYS A 350 -22.91 20.40 14.17
C LYS A 350 -23.03 19.90 15.60
N GLN A 351 -23.95 18.98 15.88
CA GLN A 351 -24.09 18.39 17.21
C GLN A 351 -22.81 17.64 17.63
N ARG A 352 -22.24 16.82 16.74
CA ARG A 352 -21.01 16.07 17.02
C ARG A 352 -19.80 16.98 17.23
N TYR A 353 -19.71 18.07 16.48
CA TYR A 353 -18.70 19.12 16.72
C TYR A 353 -18.84 19.73 18.11
N GLU A 354 -20.05 20.11 18.51
CA GLU A 354 -20.32 20.68 19.83
C GLU A 354 -20.00 19.72 20.97
N ASP A 355 -20.41 18.45 20.83
CA ASP A 355 -20.09 17.39 21.80
C ASP A 355 -18.56 17.19 21.92
N GLN A 356 -17.86 17.17 20.78
CA GLN A 356 -16.40 17.05 20.75
C GLN A 356 -15.72 18.25 21.39
N ARG A 357 -16.16 19.47 21.08
CA ARG A 357 -15.62 20.71 21.65
C ARG A 357 -15.77 20.72 23.17
N GLN A 358 -16.96 20.44 23.69
CA GLN A 358 -17.20 20.40 25.14
C GLN A 358 -16.31 19.36 25.84
N MET A 359 -16.18 18.17 25.24
CA MET A 359 -15.35 17.09 25.77
C MET A 359 -13.86 17.48 25.82
N LEU A 360 -13.37 18.18 24.80
CA LEU A 360 -11.99 18.69 24.75
C LEU A 360 -11.76 19.83 25.75
N GLU A 361 -12.67 20.82 25.82
CA GLU A 361 -12.59 21.96 26.75
C GLU A 361 -12.59 21.52 28.21
N GLN A 362 -13.32 20.45 28.54
CA GLN A 362 -13.37 19.89 29.89
C GLN A 362 -12.16 19.00 30.23
N GLY A 363 -11.31 18.66 29.27
CA GLY A 363 -10.19 17.72 29.46
C GLY A 363 -10.62 16.27 29.75
N THR A 364 -11.92 15.96 29.67
CA THR A 364 -12.47 14.65 30.07
C THR A 364 -11.98 13.52 29.19
N PHE A 365 -11.72 13.78 27.91
CA PHE A 365 -11.19 12.78 26.99
C PHE A 365 -9.83 12.23 27.47
N ALA A 366 -8.85 13.12 27.69
CA ALA A 366 -7.50 12.72 28.07
C ALA A 366 -7.50 11.93 29.39
N GLU A 367 -8.27 12.39 30.38
CA GLU A 367 -8.39 11.71 31.66
C GLU A 367 -9.02 10.32 31.55
N ILE A 368 -10.13 10.18 30.80
CA ILE A 368 -10.83 8.89 30.66
C ILE A 368 -9.95 7.90 29.90
N VAL A 369 -9.29 8.34 28.83
CA VAL A 369 -8.37 7.50 28.06
C VAL A 369 -7.19 7.05 28.91
N ALA A 370 -6.52 7.97 29.61
CA ALA A 370 -5.40 7.65 30.49
C ALA A 370 -5.77 6.67 31.60
N ARG A 371 -6.94 6.86 32.25
CA ARG A 371 -7.43 5.94 33.29
C ARG A 371 -7.81 4.57 32.72
N ALA A 372 -8.45 4.53 31.56
CA ALA A 372 -8.82 3.29 30.90
C ALA A 372 -7.56 2.49 30.51
N LEU A 373 -6.58 3.15 29.91
CA LEU A 373 -5.28 2.58 29.58
C LEU A 373 -4.57 2.03 30.82
N ALA A 374 -4.53 2.79 31.91
CA ALA A 374 -3.93 2.35 33.17
C ALA A 374 -4.52 1.05 33.75
N ARG A 375 -5.80 0.76 33.50
CA ARG A 375 -6.47 -0.47 33.96
C ARG A 375 -6.14 -1.68 33.11
N MET A 376 -5.69 -1.48 31.87
CA MET A 376 -5.35 -2.54 30.92
C MET A 376 -3.88 -2.98 31.03
N SER A 377 -3.22 -2.71 32.16
CA SER A 377 -1.75 -2.68 32.29
C SER A 377 -1.01 -4.02 32.21
N GLY A 378 -1.69 -5.15 32.11
CA GLY A 378 -1.04 -6.47 32.01
C GLY A 378 -0.94 -7.05 30.59
N THR A 379 -1.68 -6.50 29.63
CA THR A 379 -2.05 -7.24 28.43
C THR A 379 -1.95 -6.43 27.16
N THR A 380 -2.30 -5.15 27.22
CA THR A 380 -2.08 -4.22 26.11
C THR A 380 -0.57 -4.07 25.89
N GLN A 381 -0.15 -4.02 24.64
CA GLN A 381 1.26 -3.91 24.24
C GLN A 381 1.47 -2.76 23.24
N SER A 382 0.46 -2.44 22.44
CA SER A 382 0.52 -1.42 21.40
C SER A 382 -0.36 -0.22 21.72
N LEU A 383 0.20 0.98 21.60
CA LEU A 383 -0.53 2.24 21.63
C LEU A 383 -0.33 2.96 20.29
N MET A 384 -1.42 3.32 19.65
CA MET A 384 -1.42 4.02 18.38
C MET A 384 -2.20 5.34 18.48
N PHE A 385 -1.61 6.41 17.96
CA PHE A 385 -2.27 7.69 17.74
C PHE A 385 -2.31 7.95 16.24
N THR A 386 -3.48 8.27 15.71
CA THR A 386 -3.61 8.65 14.30
C THR A 386 -4.65 9.73 14.09
N ASP A 387 -4.45 10.62 13.12
CA ASP A 387 -5.44 11.61 12.68
C ASP A 387 -6.06 11.26 11.32
N ALA A 388 -5.51 10.24 10.64
CA ALA A 388 -6.12 9.65 9.47
C ALA A 388 -7.31 8.80 9.93
N THR A 389 -8.43 8.90 9.20
CA THR A 389 -9.38 7.79 9.19
C THR A 389 -8.59 6.57 8.75
N CYS A 390 -8.69 5.49 9.50
CA CYS A 390 -7.77 4.36 9.40
C CYS A 390 -7.88 3.71 7.99
N ASP A 391 -7.10 4.22 7.03
CA ASP A 391 -7.04 3.78 5.62
C ASP A 391 -6.62 2.30 5.49
N CYS A 392 -6.18 1.67 6.58
CA CYS A 392 -5.51 0.38 6.58
C CYS A 392 -6.38 -0.83 6.93
N TRP A 393 -7.68 -0.72 7.23
CA TRP A 393 -8.44 -1.92 7.64
C TRP A 393 -9.72 -2.24 6.85
N VAL A 394 -10.26 -1.30 6.09
CA VAL A 394 -11.26 -1.58 5.05
C VAL A 394 -10.99 -0.58 3.94
N ASP A 395 -11.00 -0.98 2.67
CA ASP A 395 -11.03 -0.04 1.55
C ASP A 395 -12.23 0.90 1.78
N GLU A 396 -12.04 2.06 2.42
CA GLU A 396 -13.02 3.15 2.44
C GLU A 396 -13.37 3.58 1.01
N ARG A 397 -12.50 3.23 0.04
CA ARG A 397 -12.70 3.30 -1.40
C ARG A 397 -13.88 2.46 -1.90
N ASP A 398 -14.27 1.45 -1.14
CA ASP A 398 -15.30 0.49 -1.47
C ASP A 398 -16.58 0.77 -0.64
N LEU A 399 -16.49 0.98 0.68
CA LEU A 399 -17.68 1.11 1.55
C LEU A 399 -18.65 2.23 1.15
N TRP A 400 -18.12 3.35 0.64
CA TRP A 400 -18.97 4.47 0.19
C TRP A 400 -19.83 4.13 -1.03
N LEU A 401 -19.42 3.18 -1.87
CA LEU A 401 -20.22 2.69 -3.01
C LEU A 401 -21.44 1.92 -2.51
N GLU A 402 -21.26 1.02 -1.53
CA GLU A 402 -22.37 0.29 -0.91
C GLU A 402 -23.36 1.26 -0.27
N VAL A 403 -22.83 2.27 0.41
CA VAL A 403 -23.63 3.32 1.03
C VAL A 403 -24.36 4.16 -0.02
N ALA A 404 -23.71 4.53 -1.13
CA ALA A 404 -24.34 5.30 -2.20
C ALA A 404 -25.51 4.55 -2.85
N ILE A 405 -25.45 3.21 -2.93
CA ILE A 405 -26.54 2.37 -3.43
C ILE A 405 -27.77 2.44 -2.51
N GLN A 406 -27.57 2.48 -1.20
CA GLN A 406 -28.66 2.45 -0.21
C GLN A 406 -29.45 3.76 -0.14
N GLY A 407 -28.90 4.86 -0.66
CA GLY A 407 -29.62 6.11 -0.90
C GLY A 407 -29.02 7.34 -0.23
N PRO A 408 -29.63 8.53 -0.43
CA PRO A 408 -29.03 9.80 -0.05
C PRO A 408 -28.89 10.00 1.46
N GLY A 409 -29.76 9.38 2.27
CA GLY A 409 -29.71 9.48 3.73
C GLY A 409 -28.44 8.86 4.32
N ILE A 410 -28.18 7.60 3.95
CA ILE A 410 -27.01 6.85 4.43
C ILE A 410 -25.73 7.45 3.84
N LEU A 411 -25.77 7.89 2.58
CA LEU A 411 -24.66 8.61 1.96
C LEU A 411 -24.34 9.91 2.67
N ALA A 412 -25.35 10.71 3.03
CA ALA A 412 -25.14 11.93 3.76
C ALA A 412 -24.57 11.64 5.17
N GLU A 413 -25.10 10.64 5.87
CA GLU A 413 -24.59 10.22 7.19
C GLU A 413 -23.15 9.72 7.16
N PHE A 414 -22.77 8.98 6.12
CA PHE A 414 -21.38 8.53 5.90
C PHE A 414 -20.42 9.72 5.84
N PHE A 415 -20.81 10.83 5.21
CA PHE A 415 -20.02 12.05 5.19
C PHE A 415 -20.10 12.92 6.45
N VAL A 416 -20.86 12.50 7.49
CA VAL A 416 -20.84 13.15 8.82
C VAL A 416 -19.70 12.62 9.70
N GLN A 417 -18.90 11.67 9.21
CA GLN A 417 -17.67 11.27 9.87
C GLN A 417 -16.64 12.40 9.83
N THR A 418 -15.66 12.36 10.74
CA THR A 418 -14.55 13.30 10.71
C THR A 418 -13.79 13.11 9.42
N THR A 419 -13.81 14.10 8.54
CA THR A 419 -13.09 14.04 7.27
C THR A 419 -11.59 14.13 7.55
N SER A 420 -10.78 13.27 6.93
CA SER A 420 -9.34 13.34 7.13
C SER A 420 -8.83 14.71 6.68
N ARG A 421 -7.78 15.19 7.33
CA ARG A 421 -7.22 16.50 7.01
C ARG A 421 -6.74 16.55 5.55
N MET A 422 -6.15 15.48 5.04
CA MET A 422 -5.76 15.40 3.64
C MET A 422 -6.94 15.71 2.73
N GLU A 423 -8.09 15.10 3.00
CA GLU A 423 -9.29 15.33 2.21
C GLU A 423 -9.76 16.78 2.32
N ILE A 424 -9.84 17.36 3.52
CA ILE A 424 -10.22 18.77 3.68
C ILE A 424 -9.24 19.72 2.96
N ALA A 425 -7.94 19.55 3.16
CA ALA A 425 -6.90 20.40 2.59
C ALA A 425 -6.83 20.31 1.05
N LEU A 426 -7.16 19.13 0.50
CA LEU A 426 -7.29 18.91 -0.93
C LEU A 426 -8.53 19.60 -1.52
N LEU A 427 -9.55 19.90 -0.70
CA LEU A 427 -10.82 20.46 -1.14
C LEU A 427 -10.84 22.00 -1.02
N ASP A 428 -10.25 22.56 0.04
CA ASP A 428 -10.15 24.03 0.21
C ASP A 428 -9.01 24.39 1.17
N HIS A 429 -8.08 25.21 0.68
CA HIS A 429 -6.87 25.64 1.37
C HIS A 429 -7.13 26.64 2.51
N ARG A 430 -8.39 27.09 2.67
CA ARG A 430 -8.81 27.97 3.76
C ARG A 430 -9.09 27.22 5.06
N PHE A 431 -9.21 25.89 5.00
CA PHE A 431 -9.36 25.07 6.20
C PHE A 431 -7.98 24.69 6.73
N ASP A 432 -7.66 25.19 7.92
CA ASP A 432 -6.51 24.76 8.72
C ASP A 432 -7.03 24.06 9.99
N PRO A 433 -7.62 22.85 9.88
CA PRO A 433 -7.78 22.02 11.05
C PRO A 433 -6.40 21.51 11.44
N THR A 434 -5.86 22.05 12.53
CA THR A 434 -4.77 21.36 13.22
C THR A 434 -5.42 20.23 14.02
N PRO A 435 -5.09 18.94 13.75
CA PRO A 435 -5.54 17.86 14.62
C PRO A 435 -5.14 18.20 16.06
N PRO A 436 -5.93 17.82 17.07
CA PRO A 436 -5.61 18.09 18.47
C PRO A 436 -4.45 17.19 18.91
N VAL A 437 -3.27 17.31 18.29
CA VAL A 437 -2.09 16.49 18.57
C VAL A 437 -1.57 16.74 19.99
N ASN A 438 -1.89 17.89 20.57
CA ASN A 438 -1.68 18.14 22.00
C ASN A 438 -2.45 17.14 22.87
N LEU A 439 -3.57 16.59 22.40
CA LEU A 439 -4.35 15.61 23.15
C LEU A 439 -3.55 14.35 23.45
N MET A 440 -2.63 13.96 22.57
CA MET A 440 -1.69 12.88 22.84
C MET A 440 -0.83 13.22 24.06
N ILE A 441 -0.29 14.45 24.11
CA ILE A 441 0.50 14.95 25.23
C ILE A 441 -0.35 15.05 26.50
N ASP A 442 -1.60 15.49 26.39
CA ASP A 442 -2.55 15.59 27.50
C ASP A 442 -2.89 14.20 28.06
N ILE A 443 -3.04 13.18 27.20
CA ILE A 443 -3.20 11.77 27.61
C ILE A 443 -1.97 11.29 28.39
N PHE A 444 -0.76 11.59 27.90
CA PHE A 444 0.47 11.24 28.61
C PHE A 444 0.60 12.02 29.93
N ALA A 445 0.15 13.28 29.99
CA ALA A 445 0.13 14.07 31.21
C ALA A 445 -0.80 13.47 32.28
N ALA A 446 -1.99 13.03 31.86
CA ALA A 446 -2.98 12.40 32.73
C ALA A 446 -2.65 10.94 33.09
N TRP A 447 -1.58 10.37 32.51
CA TRP A 447 -1.21 8.97 32.70
C TRP A 447 -0.69 8.69 34.12
N PRO A 448 -1.27 7.73 34.85
CA PRO A 448 -0.76 7.35 36.16
C PRO A 448 0.51 6.50 36.04
N ARG A 449 1.54 6.79 36.84
CA ARG A 449 2.86 6.15 36.75
C ARG A 449 2.85 4.62 36.93
N ASP A 450 1.93 4.10 37.73
CA ASP A 450 1.80 2.66 37.99
C ASP A 450 0.91 1.94 36.95
N GLY A 451 0.61 2.60 35.83
CA GLY A 451 -0.32 2.14 34.80
C GLY A 451 0.30 1.29 33.69
N PHE A 452 -0.42 1.22 32.56
CA PHE A 452 -0.04 0.51 31.35
C PHE A 452 1.27 1.02 30.75
N MET A 453 2.13 0.10 30.30
CA MET A 453 3.39 0.40 29.64
C MET A 453 3.42 -0.25 28.24
N PRO A 454 3.18 0.52 27.17
CA PRO A 454 3.28 -0.02 25.82
C PRO A 454 4.72 -0.47 25.52
N ASN A 455 4.85 -1.57 24.79
CA ASN A 455 6.12 -1.94 24.16
C ASN A 455 6.19 -1.47 22.69
N LYS A 456 5.05 -1.03 22.14
CA LYS A 456 4.93 -0.50 20.79
C LYS A 456 4.19 0.83 20.83
N LEU A 457 4.82 1.87 20.26
CA LEU A 457 4.21 3.17 20.03
C LEU A 457 4.14 3.43 18.53
N THR A 458 2.95 3.81 18.05
CA THR A 458 2.71 4.20 16.66
C THR A 458 2.06 5.58 16.65
N ILE A 459 2.67 6.54 15.97
CA ILE A 459 2.13 7.87 15.76
C ILE A 459 2.05 8.07 14.25
N ASN A 460 0.87 8.34 13.72
CA ASN A 460 0.68 8.58 12.30
C ASN A 460 -0.19 9.82 12.08
N PHE A 461 0.46 10.93 11.77
CA PHE A 461 -0.20 12.22 11.58
C PHE A 461 -0.05 12.77 10.15
N GLU A 462 -1.19 13.04 9.51
CA GLU A 462 -1.36 13.67 8.22
C GLU A 462 -2.07 15.03 8.34
N GLY A 463 -1.57 16.16 7.88
CA GLY A 463 -0.27 16.67 8.24
C GLY A 463 -0.36 17.66 9.38
N VAL A 464 0.66 17.66 10.23
CA VAL A 464 0.69 18.50 11.43
C VAL A 464 1.17 19.90 11.09
N ASP A 465 0.31 20.91 11.25
CA ASP A 465 0.72 22.30 10.97
C ASP A 465 1.62 22.90 12.04
N SER A 466 1.46 22.48 13.29
CA SER A 466 2.32 22.90 14.41
C SER A 466 2.79 21.69 15.20
N THR A 467 3.97 21.19 14.86
CA THR A 467 4.66 20.16 15.66
C THR A 467 5.12 20.68 17.02
N ALA A 468 4.99 21.99 17.30
CA ALA A 468 5.20 22.54 18.64
C ALA A 468 4.24 21.93 19.67
N LEU A 469 3.06 21.50 19.23
CA LEU A 469 2.04 20.86 20.07
C LEU A 469 2.43 19.44 20.50
N LEU A 470 3.48 18.85 19.90
CA LEU A 470 4.05 17.57 20.34
C LEU A 470 5.03 17.75 21.51
N ILE A 471 5.47 18.97 21.77
CA ILE A 471 6.43 19.23 22.85
C ILE A 471 5.66 19.18 24.17
N PRO A 472 6.09 18.35 25.14
CA PRO A 472 5.44 18.27 26.44
C PRO A 472 5.53 19.61 27.17
N THR A 473 4.39 20.24 27.43
CA THR A 473 4.32 21.56 28.09
C THR A 473 4.42 21.48 29.60
N THR A 474 4.11 20.31 30.19
CA THR A 474 4.17 20.09 31.63
C THR A 474 5.32 19.14 32.01
N PRO A 475 5.98 19.34 33.17
CA PRO A 475 7.00 18.41 33.66
C PRO A 475 6.45 16.98 33.82
N GLN A 476 5.19 16.85 34.24
CA GLN A 476 4.53 15.55 34.40
C GLN A 476 4.39 14.81 33.07
N ALA A 477 3.97 15.48 32.00
CA ALA A 477 3.89 14.88 30.68
C ALA A 477 5.27 14.41 30.18
N ARG A 478 6.30 15.24 30.38
CA ARG A 478 7.69 14.90 30.04
C ARG A 478 8.18 13.67 30.81
N ASP A 479 7.98 13.64 32.12
CA ASP A 479 8.38 12.52 32.97
C ASP A 479 7.67 11.22 32.57
N ASN A 480 6.36 11.29 32.32
CA ASN A 480 5.56 10.14 31.90
C ASN A 480 5.97 9.63 30.52
N LEU A 481 6.24 10.53 29.57
CA LEU A 481 6.76 10.17 28.25
C LEU A 481 8.12 9.49 28.33
N HIS A 482 9.03 10.04 29.12
CA HIS A 482 10.33 9.42 29.36
C HIS A 482 10.17 8.04 30.01
N PHE A 483 9.26 7.90 30.97
CA PHE A 483 8.95 6.61 31.60
C PHE A 483 8.42 5.58 30.60
N VAL A 484 7.50 5.98 29.72
CA VAL A 484 7.00 5.13 28.63
C VAL A 484 8.13 4.76 27.68
N ALA A 485 8.97 5.72 27.28
CA ALA A 485 10.11 5.50 26.38
C ALA A 485 11.03 4.37 26.86
N GLN A 486 11.25 4.25 28.17
CA GLN A 486 12.08 3.18 28.75
C GLN A 486 11.55 1.75 28.54
N HIS A 487 10.30 1.60 28.12
CA HIS A 487 9.65 0.30 27.90
C HIS A 487 9.38 -0.01 26.43
N LEU A 488 9.61 0.96 25.53
CA LEU A 488 9.34 0.81 24.10
C LEU A 488 10.38 -0.09 23.43
N LYS A 489 9.89 -1.10 22.72
CA LYS A 489 10.69 -1.93 21.80
C LYS A 489 10.54 -1.45 20.36
N TYR A 490 9.33 -1.06 19.98
CA TYR A 490 9.00 -0.62 18.63
C TYR A 490 8.47 0.81 18.63
N VAL A 491 9.07 1.65 17.81
CA VAL A 491 8.62 3.04 17.58
C VAL A 491 8.37 3.25 16.10
N PHE A 492 7.14 3.63 15.76
CA PHE A 492 6.78 4.14 14.44
C PHE A 492 6.24 5.54 14.57
N ILE A 493 6.86 6.51 13.91
CA ILE A 493 6.43 7.90 13.92
C ILE A 493 6.41 8.39 12.47
N SER A 494 5.22 8.65 11.96
CA SER A 494 4.98 9.30 10.68
C SER A 494 4.35 10.66 10.93
N ILE A 495 5.01 11.71 10.45
CA ILE A 495 4.48 13.07 10.46
C ILE A 495 4.66 13.61 9.04
N GLU A 496 3.55 13.69 8.31
CA GLU A 496 3.57 14.12 6.93
C GLU A 496 3.13 15.58 6.78
N LYS A 497 3.56 16.24 5.72
CA LYS A 497 3.08 17.55 5.29
C LYS A 497 2.72 17.48 3.81
N ARG A 498 1.50 17.04 3.50
CA ARG A 498 1.00 16.94 2.12
C ARG A 498 0.43 18.25 1.56
N THR A 499 1.07 19.41 1.79
CA THR A 499 0.66 20.65 1.11
C THR A 499 1.32 20.73 -0.27
N LEU A 500 0.52 20.56 -1.32
CA LEU A 500 1.01 20.24 -2.67
C LEU A 500 1.81 21.34 -3.40
N ARG A 501 1.83 22.64 -3.02
CA ARG A 501 2.21 23.68 -4.04
C ARG A 501 2.90 24.98 -3.62
N THR A 502 3.36 25.18 -2.38
CA THR A 502 3.97 26.48 -2.01
C THR A 502 5.42 26.37 -1.58
N VAL A 503 6.32 26.18 -2.55
CA VAL A 503 7.77 26.31 -2.35
C VAL A 503 8.10 27.81 -2.29
N GLY A 504 8.46 28.29 -1.10
CA GLY A 504 8.89 29.67 -0.90
C GLY A 504 9.68 29.80 0.41
N PRO A 505 10.49 30.86 0.61
CA PRO A 505 11.39 31.00 1.76
C PRO A 505 10.68 30.92 3.13
N ALA A 506 9.49 31.53 3.24
CA ALA A 506 8.67 31.46 4.44
C ALA A 506 8.16 30.03 4.72
N THR A 507 7.83 29.28 3.67
CA THR A 507 7.44 27.86 3.79
C THR A 507 8.60 27.00 4.27
N GLN A 508 9.81 27.28 3.78
CA GLN A 508 11.03 26.56 4.18
C GLN A 508 11.37 26.82 5.66
N ALA A 509 11.35 28.08 6.10
CA ALA A 509 11.60 28.44 7.50
C ALA A 509 10.61 27.74 8.46
N ARG A 510 9.31 27.71 8.10
CA ARG A 510 8.30 26.95 8.87
C ARG A 510 8.56 25.45 8.86
N SER A 511 9.02 24.90 7.74
CA SER A 511 9.38 23.48 7.61
C SER A 511 10.54 23.09 8.54
N VAL A 512 11.59 23.93 8.58
CA VAL A 512 12.74 23.77 9.48
C VAL A 512 12.30 23.82 10.95
N GLN A 513 11.48 24.80 11.34
CA GLN A 513 10.98 24.89 12.71
C GLN A 513 10.12 23.66 13.08
N ARG A 514 9.32 23.16 12.14
CA ARG A 514 8.52 21.96 12.37
C ARG A 514 9.37 20.74 12.66
N ALA A 515 10.43 20.53 11.88
CA ALA A 515 11.37 19.44 12.12
C ALA A 515 12.03 19.58 13.50
N LYS A 516 12.50 20.77 13.87
CA LYS A 516 13.10 21.02 15.21
C LYS A 516 12.17 20.63 16.36
N ASN A 517 10.89 21.03 16.29
CA ASN A 517 9.93 20.69 17.34
C ASN A 517 9.64 19.17 17.38
N ALA A 518 9.52 18.52 16.22
CA ALA A 518 9.34 17.07 16.16
C ALA A 518 10.56 16.33 16.72
N TYR A 519 11.76 16.85 16.45
CA TYR A 519 13.03 16.32 16.93
C TYR A 519 13.19 16.47 18.44
N GLU A 520 12.72 17.58 19.03
CA GLU A 520 12.65 17.73 20.47
C GLU A 520 11.75 16.65 21.10
N PHE A 521 10.56 16.40 20.54
CA PHE A 521 9.73 15.29 20.99
C PHE A 521 10.42 13.92 20.83
N LEU A 522 11.05 13.67 19.69
CA LEU A 522 11.79 12.42 19.43
C LEU A 522 12.96 12.20 20.39
N SER A 523 13.65 13.26 20.81
CA SER A 523 14.73 13.15 21.79
C SER A 523 14.27 12.59 23.14
N ILE A 524 12.98 12.70 23.47
CA ILE A 524 12.41 12.11 24.69
C ILE A 524 12.02 10.66 24.43
N ILE A 525 11.34 10.38 23.32
CA ILE A 525 10.81 9.04 23.00
C ILE A 525 11.93 8.05 22.66
N LEU A 526 12.95 8.51 21.96
CA LEU A 526 14.03 7.64 21.47
C LEU A 526 15.17 7.49 22.48
N ASP A 527 15.14 8.21 23.61
CA ASP A 527 16.14 8.09 24.66
C ASP A 527 15.94 6.83 25.51
N SER A 528 16.04 5.67 24.88
CA SER A 528 16.01 4.38 25.54
C SER A 528 16.85 3.34 24.80
N GLU A 529 17.55 2.51 25.59
CA GLU A 529 18.29 1.33 25.12
C GLU A 529 17.37 0.13 24.83
N SER A 530 16.10 0.20 25.24
CA SER A 530 15.13 -0.89 25.12
C SER A 530 14.58 -1.06 23.69
N ILE A 531 14.69 0.00 22.89
CA ILE A 531 14.17 0.06 21.52
C ILE A 531 14.99 -0.86 20.61
N ASP A 532 14.28 -1.74 19.92
CA ASP A 532 14.85 -2.72 18.99
C ASP A 532 14.45 -2.45 17.52
N HIS A 533 13.43 -1.61 17.29
CA HIS A 533 12.97 -1.22 15.97
C HIS A 533 12.50 0.24 15.92
N ILE A 534 13.05 1.01 14.97
CA ILE A 534 12.71 2.43 14.75
C ILE A 534 12.24 2.63 13.31
N VAL A 535 11.07 3.24 13.14
CA VAL A 535 10.57 3.72 11.85
C VAL A 535 10.19 5.20 11.99
N LEU A 536 10.89 6.07 11.27
CA LEU A 536 10.64 7.49 11.22
C LEU A 536 10.30 7.92 9.79
N THR A 537 9.16 8.57 9.61
CA THR A 537 8.69 9.06 8.31
C THR A 537 8.33 10.54 8.41
N PHE A 538 9.04 11.36 7.66
CA PHE A 538 8.93 12.83 7.68
C PHE A 538 8.81 13.36 6.24
N CYS A 539 7.64 13.20 5.64
CA CYS A 539 7.41 13.70 4.28
C CYS A 539 7.11 15.19 4.30
N GLY A 540 7.98 16.02 3.72
CA GLY A 540 7.77 17.47 3.59
C GLY A 540 8.03 18.28 4.87
N ILE A 541 8.75 17.70 5.85
CA ILE A 541 9.11 18.35 7.11
C ILE A 541 10.63 18.44 7.22
N GLY A 542 11.17 19.64 7.03
CA GLY A 542 12.59 19.97 7.29
C GLY A 542 13.63 19.15 6.52
N THR A 543 13.30 18.63 5.34
CA THR A 543 14.25 17.90 4.46
C THR A 543 14.87 18.76 3.36
N GLU A 544 14.31 19.95 3.12
CA GLU A 544 14.67 20.76 1.96
C GLU A 544 15.70 21.84 2.33
N GLY A 545 16.94 21.63 1.88
CA GLY A 545 17.98 22.64 1.85
C GLY A 545 18.97 22.64 3.02
N PRO A 546 20.01 23.48 2.96
CA PRO A 546 21.15 23.45 3.89
C PRO A 546 20.82 23.89 5.32
N THR A 547 19.64 24.47 5.55
CA THR A 547 19.17 24.94 6.87
C THR A 547 18.30 23.91 7.59
N ALA A 548 18.04 22.76 6.96
CA ALA A 548 17.36 21.64 7.57
C ALA A 548 18.13 21.15 8.82
N PRO A 549 17.43 20.80 9.92
CA PRO A 549 18.09 20.22 11.09
C PRO A 549 18.46 18.76 10.80
N SER A 550 19.59 18.30 11.35
CA SER A 550 19.96 16.88 11.32
C SER A 550 19.17 16.07 12.36
N ILE A 551 18.73 14.87 11.99
CA ILE A 551 18.17 13.87 12.93
C ILE A 551 19.29 13.10 13.66
N GLY A 552 20.52 13.19 13.16
CA GLY A 552 21.69 12.44 13.65
C GLY A 552 21.87 12.44 15.17
N PRO A 553 21.83 13.61 15.85
CA PRO A 553 22.04 13.68 17.30
C PRO A 553 21.03 12.86 18.12
N ILE A 554 19.82 12.65 17.61
CA ILE A 554 18.77 11.89 18.30
C ILE A 554 18.95 10.39 18.09
N ILE A 555 19.28 10.00 16.86
CA ILE A 555 19.52 8.58 16.53
C ILE A 555 20.81 8.10 17.20
N LEU A 556 21.85 8.92 17.21
CA LEU A 556 23.18 8.57 17.72
C LEU A 556 23.32 8.80 19.24
N GLY A 557 22.44 9.58 19.85
CA GLY A 557 22.56 10.00 21.25
C GLY A 557 22.48 8.87 22.28
N THR A 558 21.82 7.75 21.95
CA THR A 558 21.62 6.62 22.86
C THR A 558 22.07 5.31 22.21
N SER A 559 22.89 4.53 22.91
CA SER A 559 23.32 3.21 22.46
C SER A 559 22.16 2.22 22.53
N ARG A 560 21.87 1.52 21.42
CA ARG A 560 20.75 0.58 21.33
C ARG A 560 21.24 -0.79 20.90
N PRO A 561 21.81 -1.60 21.81
CA PRO A 561 22.44 -2.88 21.45
C PRO A 561 21.45 -3.92 20.91
N LYS A 562 20.15 -3.71 21.10
CA LYS A 562 19.08 -4.57 20.60
C LYS A 562 18.52 -4.13 19.25
N LEU A 563 18.93 -2.97 18.73
CA LEU A 563 18.41 -2.42 17.48
C LEU A 563 18.70 -3.38 16.32
N TRP A 564 17.64 -3.90 15.69
CA TRP A 564 17.71 -4.78 14.52
C TRP A 564 16.94 -4.22 13.32
N GLY A 565 16.13 -3.17 13.51
CA GLY A 565 15.41 -2.49 12.44
C GLY A 565 15.53 -0.96 12.55
N LEU A 566 15.96 -0.32 11.47
CA LEU A 566 16.00 1.13 11.33
C LEU A 566 15.49 1.54 9.96
N GLN A 567 14.36 2.26 9.94
CA GLN A 567 13.82 2.86 8.74
C GLN A 567 13.71 4.36 8.92
N LEU A 568 14.35 5.11 8.04
CA LEU A 568 14.31 6.56 8.01
C LEU A 568 13.79 6.98 6.62
N LEU A 569 12.69 7.71 6.59
CA LEU A 569 12.08 8.25 5.38
C LEU A 569 11.96 9.77 5.52
N GLY A 570 12.55 10.52 4.58
CA GLY A 570 12.42 11.96 4.55
C GLY A 570 13.09 12.65 5.74
N VAL A 571 14.35 12.33 6.03
CA VAL A 571 15.12 13.02 7.08
C VAL A 571 16.47 13.50 6.57
N SER A 572 17.07 14.44 7.30
CA SER A 572 18.37 15.00 6.98
C SER A 572 19.45 14.51 7.94
N LEU A 573 20.63 14.22 7.41
CA LEU A 573 21.83 13.77 8.15
C LEU A 573 23.07 14.47 7.62
N THR A 574 24.19 14.39 8.32
CA THR A 574 25.52 14.68 7.78
C THR A 574 26.22 13.39 7.40
N GLY A 575 27.22 13.46 6.51
CA GLY A 575 28.01 12.29 6.12
C GLY A 575 28.75 11.65 7.29
N ASP A 576 29.21 12.46 8.25
CA ASP A 576 29.86 11.97 9.47
C ASP A 576 28.86 11.21 10.36
N GLU A 577 27.65 11.73 10.53
CA GLU A 577 26.59 11.04 11.26
C GLU A 577 26.14 9.75 10.57
N LEU A 578 26.11 9.71 9.23
CA LEU A 578 25.84 8.48 8.48
C LEU A 578 26.94 7.43 8.69
N LEU A 579 28.20 7.86 8.75
CA LEU A 579 29.33 6.99 9.06
C LEU A 579 29.24 6.48 10.51
N GLU A 580 28.93 7.36 11.45
CA GLU A 580 28.76 7.04 12.88
C GLU A 580 27.56 6.12 13.13
N LEU A 581 26.50 6.23 12.32
CA LEU A 581 25.35 5.32 12.36
C LEU A 581 25.79 3.86 12.24
N SER A 582 26.81 3.58 11.43
CA SER A 582 27.36 2.23 11.30
C SER A 582 27.93 1.71 12.63
N ASN A 583 28.39 2.58 13.54
CA ASN A 583 28.99 2.20 14.83
C ASN A 583 27.96 1.80 15.87
N ILE A 584 26.76 2.37 15.83
CA ILE A 584 25.68 2.00 16.75
C ILE A 584 24.92 0.76 16.30
N ILE A 585 25.05 0.38 15.02
CA ILE A 585 24.45 -0.85 14.49
C ILE A 585 25.30 -2.04 14.95
N VAL A 586 24.78 -2.79 15.92
CA VAL A 586 25.39 -4.01 16.41
C VAL A 586 24.91 -5.19 15.54
N PRO A 587 25.82 -5.97 14.93
CA PRO A 587 25.42 -7.16 14.19
C PRO A 587 24.68 -8.14 15.10
N ASN A 588 23.39 -8.35 14.86
CA ASN A 588 22.62 -9.35 15.60
C ASN A 588 22.97 -10.75 15.05
N PRO A 589 23.52 -11.66 15.89
CA PRO A 589 23.94 -12.98 15.43
C PRO A 589 22.78 -13.92 15.07
N LYS A 590 21.53 -13.59 15.48
CA LYS A 590 20.34 -14.43 15.27
C LYS A 590 19.40 -13.93 14.16
N GLY A 591 19.60 -12.71 13.65
CA GLY A 591 18.75 -12.12 12.63
C GLY A 591 19.45 -10.94 11.96
N GLY A 592 19.35 -10.82 10.65
CA GLY A 592 19.97 -9.71 9.93
C GLY A 592 19.41 -8.36 10.36
N MET A 593 20.27 -7.34 10.46
CA MET A 593 19.84 -5.95 10.62
C MET A 593 19.11 -5.50 9.34
N THR A 594 17.97 -4.83 9.49
CA THR A 594 17.30 -4.14 8.38
C THR A 594 17.51 -2.65 8.51
N VAL A 595 18.11 -2.05 7.49
CA VAL A 595 18.26 -0.59 7.36
C VAL A 595 17.65 -0.14 6.05
N ALA A 596 16.66 0.74 6.15
CA ALA A 596 16.00 1.37 5.01
C ALA A 596 16.15 2.89 5.11
N LEU A 597 16.80 3.48 4.12
CA LEU A 597 17.08 4.90 4.04
C LEU A 597 16.40 5.46 2.78
N ASP A 598 15.26 6.09 2.95
CA ASP A 598 14.45 6.64 1.86
C ASP A 598 14.38 8.16 1.93
N THR A 599 14.57 8.84 0.80
CA THR A 599 14.44 10.31 0.71
C THR A 599 15.34 11.01 1.74
N ILE A 600 16.55 10.47 1.93
CA ILE A 600 17.53 11.00 2.88
C ILE A 600 18.34 12.11 2.21
N TYR A 601 18.50 13.23 2.90
CA TYR A 601 19.26 14.37 2.41
C TYR A 601 20.53 14.60 3.25
N LEU A 602 21.71 14.52 2.62
CA LEU A 602 22.95 14.91 3.30
C LEU A 602 23.14 16.42 3.31
N LEU A 603 23.15 17.00 4.51
CA LEU A 603 23.41 18.43 4.74
C LEU A 603 24.84 18.81 4.36
N GLN A 604 25.79 17.92 4.65
CA GLN A 604 27.21 18.05 4.33
C GLN A 604 27.88 16.66 4.33
N GLY A 605 29.10 16.57 3.79
CA GLY A 605 29.88 15.34 3.75
C GLY A 605 29.64 14.49 2.50
N LEU A 606 30.21 13.29 2.50
CA LEU A 606 30.12 12.34 1.39
C LEU A 606 29.27 11.13 1.76
N TRP A 607 28.48 10.64 0.81
CA TRP A 607 27.71 9.40 0.93
C TRP A 607 28.58 8.17 0.99
N LYS A 608 29.60 8.08 0.11
CA LYS A 608 30.37 6.84 -0.09
C LYS A 608 30.93 6.24 1.21
N PRO A 609 31.61 7.00 2.10
CA PRO A 609 32.17 6.43 3.32
C PRO A 609 31.10 5.82 4.25
N GLY A 610 29.96 6.50 4.41
CA GLY A 610 28.86 6.00 5.23
C GLY A 610 28.20 4.76 4.64
N VAL A 611 27.98 4.74 3.32
CA VAL A 611 27.42 3.57 2.62
C VAL A 611 28.36 2.37 2.71
N ASP A 612 29.66 2.56 2.43
CA ASP A 612 30.66 1.49 2.52
C ASP A 612 30.74 0.92 3.96
N ALA A 613 30.65 1.78 4.97
CA ALA A 613 30.67 1.36 6.38
C ALA A 613 29.41 0.58 6.80
N LEU A 614 28.24 0.98 6.28
CA LEU A 614 26.98 0.27 6.49
C LEU A 614 26.99 -1.10 5.77
N ASP A 615 27.41 -1.15 4.50
CA ASP A 615 27.53 -2.40 3.71
C ASP A 615 28.47 -3.40 4.38
N ALA A 616 29.59 -2.93 4.93
CA ALA A 616 30.55 -3.79 5.62
C ALA A 616 29.98 -4.44 6.90
N LYS A 617 29.00 -3.82 7.56
CA LYS A 617 28.45 -4.28 8.85
C LYS A 617 27.11 -4.98 8.72
N ILE A 618 26.25 -4.54 7.81
CA ILE A 618 24.88 -5.03 7.67
C ILE A 618 24.87 -6.29 6.82
N LYS A 619 24.66 -7.43 7.46
CA LYS A 619 24.47 -8.72 6.78
C LYS A 619 23.03 -8.99 6.34
N GLY A 620 22.10 -8.10 6.71
CA GLY A 620 20.67 -8.21 6.40
C GLY A 620 20.28 -7.36 5.19
N LEU A 621 19.14 -6.69 5.28
CA LEU A 621 18.62 -5.84 4.21
C LEU A 621 19.13 -4.42 4.39
N LEU A 622 19.93 -3.93 3.45
CA LEU A 622 20.31 -2.52 3.32
C LEU A 622 19.70 -1.97 2.03
N VAL A 623 18.80 -1.00 2.18
CA VAL A 623 18.06 -0.41 1.06
C VAL A 623 18.16 1.10 1.09
N PHE A 624 18.42 1.68 -0.09
CA PHE A 624 18.34 3.11 -0.33
C PHE A 624 17.25 3.43 -1.35
N HIS A 625 16.48 4.48 -1.08
CA HIS A 625 15.53 5.08 -2.02
C HIS A 625 15.77 6.59 -2.03
N PHE A 626 15.73 7.21 -3.21
CA PHE A 626 15.82 8.67 -3.38
C PHE A 626 16.88 9.37 -2.50
N VAL A 627 18.17 9.10 -2.72
CA VAL A 627 19.26 9.78 -2.00
C VAL A 627 19.50 11.20 -2.53
N GLY A 628 19.64 12.18 -1.65
CA GLY A 628 19.84 13.59 -1.98
C GLY A 628 20.94 14.27 -1.15
N GLY A 629 21.27 15.50 -1.53
CA GLY A 629 22.32 16.29 -0.86
C GLY A 629 23.74 15.75 -1.10
N GLY A 630 24.72 16.34 -0.43
CA GLY A 630 26.14 16.00 -0.60
C GLY A 630 26.59 15.98 -2.06
N GLU A 631 27.40 14.98 -2.42
CA GLU A 631 27.86 14.74 -3.78
C GLU A 631 26.83 14.05 -4.68
N ALA A 632 25.79 13.40 -4.12
CA ALA A 632 24.90 12.50 -4.85
C ALA A 632 24.20 13.14 -6.06
N LEU A 633 23.84 14.42 -5.97
CA LEU A 633 23.20 15.17 -7.06
C LEU A 633 24.14 15.44 -8.25
N TYR A 634 25.45 15.33 -8.05
CA TYR A 634 26.49 15.66 -9.02
C TYR A 634 27.28 14.43 -9.49
N LEU A 635 27.01 13.26 -8.91
CA LEU A 635 27.70 12.02 -9.28
C LEU A 635 27.36 11.62 -10.72
N PRO A 636 28.35 11.28 -11.55
CA PRO A 636 28.11 10.58 -12.80
C PRO A 636 27.31 9.30 -12.57
N LYS A 637 26.40 8.95 -13.49
CA LYS A 637 25.53 7.76 -13.38
C LYS A 637 26.29 6.47 -13.03
N LYS A 638 27.51 6.31 -13.56
CA LYS A 638 28.38 5.16 -13.27
C LYS A 638 28.84 5.13 -11.81
N GLU A 639 29.23 6.27 -11.27
CA GLU A 639 29.69 6.40 -9.88
C GLU A 639 28.52 6.28 -8.90
N PHE A 640 27.38 6.87 -9.23
CA PHE A 640 26.13 6.68 -8.49
C PHE A 640 25.73 5.19 -8.41
N ALA A 641 25.75 4.49 -9.56
CA ALA A 641 25.47 3.05 -9.59
C ALA A 641 26.52 2.22 -8.84
N MET A 642 27.78 2.67 -8.79
CA MET A 642 28.82 2.00 -8.02
C MET A 642 28.60 2.12 -6.51
N ILE A 643 28.13 3.27 -6.03
CA ILE A 643 27.87 3.51 -4.60
C ILE A 643 26.55 2.85 -4.16
N PHE A 644 25.46 3.09 -4.89
CA PHE A 644 24.12 2.69 -4.45
C PHE A 644 23.55 1.47 -5.17
N GLY A 645 24.07 1.07 -6.34
CA GLY A 645 23.41 0.14 -7.26
C GLY A 645 23.09 -1.24 -6.71
N LYS A 646 23.83 -1.73 -5.70
CA LYS A 646 23.53 -2.99 -5.01
C LYS A 646 22.31 -2.91 -4.08
N HIS A 647 21.96 -1.70 -3.65
CA HIS A 647 21.02 -1.43 -2.57
C HIS A 647 19.81 -0.59 -3.02
N LEU A 648 19.79 -0.14 -4.28
CA LEU A 648 18.63 0.52 -4.87
C LEU A 648 17.57 -0.52 -5.20
N VAL A 649 16.37 -0.34 -4.65
CA VAL A 649 15.20 -1.09 -5.10
C VAL A 649 14.71 -0.46 -6.40
N PRO A 650 14.45 -1.25 -7.46
CA PRO A 650 13.84 -0.72 -8.68
C PRO A 650 12.46 -0.14 -8.34
N CYS A 651 12.27 1.15 -8.60
CA CYS A 651 10.96 1.80 -8.51
C CYS A 651 10.03 1.33 -9.63
#